data_AF-A0A0C3C2A6-F1
#
_entry.id   AF-A0A0C3C2A6-F1
#
_cell.length_a   1.000
_cell.length_b   1.000
_cell.length_c   1.000
_cell.angle_alpha   90.00
_cell.angle_beta   90.00
_cell.angle_gamma   90.00
#
_symmetry.space_group_name_H-M   'P 1'
#
loop_
_entity.id
_entity.type
_entity.pdbx_description
1 polymer ?
#
loop_
_entity_poly.entity_id
_entity_poly.type
_entity_poly.pdbx_seq_one_letter_code
_entity_poly.pdbx_strand_id
1 'polypeptide(L)'
;MADSNEEAPLLGSPGRPTSRHSNDSHENTPLLSRSDAPGYDAVDDAEERRRRPSPATTSLQSIQDGQASATKTSKHGRRWPTYLAISILGLLMIGIITGAFFVPAAVEEYAKQSLTIEPTNLSVHNFTSTGVTARVQAIFKMDASRVKNDAVRKFGRFSTWIAREVETKPSTVEVYLPEYGNILVGKAIVPRIAVDIRDGHHTALDFYAVLEPGEAEDIRRIANDWLEGRLDRIRIMGKASVDLKSGIFSLGTQTIAESMVFEGDNMPLLPEYNITRLNFREASHGMAADVSLSVTNKYPVGFDIPPLAFDILVPNCGLDEPYIRLADATTDTIIVEPRSDFAVNVGGLVQELPESLIQNCPNSHSSPLDLLLGDYLHGNNTTVFVRGSRTPCPDTPEWIAEMLASVTVPVPFPGRTFDRLIKNFTLTNAHFSLPGPFADPEDSDPTVSGNIVVIAAIPHEMNFSLNITHVRATANVFYKGEKLGELNLKKWQEAHSERVESKDGEDAALKIQSRIKDAPLNITDDDVLTGVLQEYLLAGRPVMLKIVALVDAEVSTVLGELIIKEVPAEGLIPLKLANLTVRNSSKTSLSLQAFVNFTNPTEYTAQIPYINIHVLSNGSIIGDATTRNLSVGPGNNTNVLVEATWDPSRFGGEDAAKIGRELLSQYISGFNTTLTFVTHEGSIPNQPGLGKALSGFAVTLRTPRLSTPDTGRGDDDGEEDDGKPHFILDATFHLFTSTAQFTLLSPMQHNSIYIETINATAFYNHTEPVGRMEYDLPFIVPPGTSLSPKLPVDWSVGSVGYESLRKALGGKLKLDGRGTFGVRLGEWTETIWYIGTGIGASVTL
;
A
#
# COMPACT_ATOMS: atom_id res chain seq x y z
N MET A 1 22.87 -26.60 -15.06
CA MET A 1 23.17 -25.58 -16.06
C MET A 1 24.04 -24.54 -15.36
N ALA A 2 25.37 -24.45 -15.55
CA ALA A 2 26.23 -25.09 -16.58
C ALA A 2 25.88 -24.68 -18.03
N ASP A 3 26.78 -24.31 -18.95
CA ASP A 3 28.26 -24.24 -18.99
C ASP A 3 28.67 -23.26 -20.13
N SER A 4 29.88 -22.68 -20.29
CA SER A 4 31.15 -22.60 -19.52
C SER A 4 32.03 -21.44 -20.10
N ASN A 5 33.37 -21.58 -20.18
CA ASN A 5 34.36 -20.77 -20.93
C ASN A 5 34.78 -19.42 -20.29
N GLU A 6 35.96 -19.24 -19.67
CA GLU A 6 37.18 -20.07 -19.57
C GLU A 6 38.01 -20.23 -20.87
N GLU A 7 39.26 -19.74 -20.88
CA GLU A 7 40.43 -20.50 -21.37
C GLU A 7 41.79 -19.91 -20.90
N ALA A 8 42.79 -20.78 -20.74
CA ALA A 8 44.22 -20.55 -20.46
C ALA A 8 44.95 -21.91 -20.73
N PRO A 9 46.24 -22.17 -20.35
CA PRO A 9 47.38 -21.32 -19.95
C PRO A 9 48.73 -21.74 -20.66
N LEU A 10 49.89 -21.31 -20.10
CA LEU A 10 51.19 -22.03 -19.97
C LEU A 10 52.47 -21.58 -20.75
N LEU A 11 53.50 -21.29 -19.92
CA LEU A 11 54.93 -21.66 -19.99
C LEU A 11 55.88 -21.09 -21.09
N GLY A 12 56.98 -20.48 -20.62
CA GLY A 12 58.22 -20.28 -21.39
C GLY A 12 59.23 -19.29 -20.78
N SER A 13 60.44 -19.73 -20.42
CA SER A 13 61.55 -18.88 -19.93
C SER A 13 62.89 -19.67 -19.98
N PRO A 14 64.09 -19.04 -19.94
CA PRO A 14 64.44 -17.62 -20.08
C PRO A 14 65.49 -17.33 -21.20
N GLY A 15 65.78 -16.05 -21.50
CA GLY A 15 66.86 -15.66 -22.42
C GLY A 15 67.37 -14.20 -22.25
N ARG A 16 68.69 -14.02 -22.17
CA ARG A 16 69.45 -12.74 -21.97
C ARG A 16 70.34 -12.47 -23.21
N PRO A 17 71.05 -11.32 -23.37
CA PRO A 17 70.90 -9.97 -22.78
C PRO A 17 71.13 -8.81 -23.82
N THR A 18 71.45 -7.60 -23.32
CA THR A 18 71.98 -6.38 -24.02
C THR A 18 70.95 -5.52 -24.77
N SER A 19 70.98 -4.17 -24.72
CA SER A 19 71.66 -3.20 -23.83
C SER A 19 70.78 -1.92 -23.75
N ARG A 20 71.01 -0.87 -22.94
CA ARG A 20 72.25 -0.26 -22.40
C ARG A 20 71.94 0.65 -21.19
N HIS A 21 72.99 1.00 -20.44
CA HIS A 21 73.13 1.92 -19.27
C HIS A 21 71.96 2.84 -18.83
N SER A 22 71.59 3.01 -17.54
CA SER A 22 72.34 3.07 -16.25
C SER A 22 73.05 4.42 -15.97
N ASN A 23 73.27 4.88 -14.73
CA ASN A 23 73.05 4.22 -13.43
C ASN A 23 72.87 5.21 -12.24
N ASP A 24 72.53 4.62 -11.09
CA ASP A 24 72.84 4.94 -9.67
C ASP A 24 73.75 6.14 -9.31
N SER A 25 73.62 6.81 -8.15
CA SER A 25 73.21 6.40 -6.78
C SER A 25 74.31 5.73 -5.91
N HIS A 26 74.20 5.96 -4.61
CA HIS A 26 74.97 5.38 -3.49
C HIS A 26 76.46 5.71 -3.26
N GLU A 27 76.85 5.39 -2.03
CA GLU A 27 77.97 5.90 -1.23
C GLU A 27 78.95 4.75 -0.87
N ASN A 28 80.08 5.07 -0.24
CA ASN A 28 80.92 4.16 0.56
C ASN A 28 81.64 2.96 -0.12
N THR A 29 82.90 3.21 -0.45
CA THR A 29 84.02 2.30 -0.07
C THR A 29 84.62 2.82 1.26
N PRO A 30 85.55 2.15 1.98
CA PRO A 30 86.43 1.05 1.54
C PRO A 30 86.75 -0.07 2.56
N LEU A 31 87.48 -1.09 2.07
CA LEU A 31 88.53 -1.76 2.85
C LEU A 31 89.75 -2.06 1.93
N LEU A 32 90.95 -1.78 2.46
CA LEU A 32 92.29 -2.33 2.16
C LEU A 32 92.49 -3.07 0.80
N SER A 33 93.49 -2.77 -0.03
CA SER A 33 94.92 -2.85 0.35
C SER A 33 95.93 -2.46 -0.76
N ARG A 34 97.06 -1.86 -0.33
CA ARG A 34 98.46 -2.13 -0.73
C ARG A 34 98.91 -2.10 -2.22
N SER A 35 100.13 -1.57 -2.38
CA SER A 35 101.19 -1.92 -3.37
C SER A 35 101.44 -0.91 -4.51
N ASP A 36 102.63 -0.33 -4.42
CA ASP A 36 103.62 -0.11 -5.49
C ASP A 36 103.44 1.02 -6.53
N ALA A 37 104.60 1.63 -6.78
CA ALA A 37 104.92 2.69 -7.72
C ALA A 37 105.86 2.07 -8.81
N PRO A 38 106.55 2.83 -9.71
CA PRO A 38 106.55 4.28 -9.88
C PRO A 38 106.48 4.80 -11.33
N GLY A 39 106.24 6.11 -11.45
CA GLY A 39 106.91 6.99 -12.41
C GLY A 39 106.47 6.98 -13.88
N TYR A 40 106.36 8.18 -14.45
CA TYR A 40 107.17 8.58 -15.61
C TYR A 40 107.26 10.11 -15.69
N ASP A 41 108.40 10.63 -16.15
CA ASP A 41 108.74 12.06 -16.16
C ASP A 41 108.37 12.78 -17.47
N ALA A 42 107.91 14.03 -17.35
CA ALA A 42 108.07 15.14 -18.33
C ALA A 42 107.61 16.45 -17.64
N VAL A 43 108.38 17.50 -17.31
CA VAL A 43 109.60 18.16 -17.89
C VAL A 43 109.24 19.27 -18.91
N ASP A 44 109.43 20.53 -18.45
CA ASP A 44 109.77 21.79 -19.17
C ASP A 44 108.75 22.42 -20.18
N ASP A 45 108.70 23.75 -20.44
CA ASP A 45 109.50 24.90 -19.93
C ASP A 45 108.85 26.34 -20.05
N ALA A 46 109.49 27.32 -19.38
CA ALA A 46 109.79 28.76 -19.68
C ALA A 46 108.77 29.82 -20.21
N GLU A 47 108.88 31.15 -19.94
CA GLU A 47 109.37 31.92 -18.76
C GLU A 47 108.24 32.88 -18.29
N GLU A 48 108.08 34.19 -18.57
CA GLU A 48 108.94 35.37 -18.91
C GLU A 48 108.23 36.64 -18.34
N ARG A 49 108.87 37.81 -18.35
CA ARG A 49 108.31 39.17 -18.04
C ARG A 49 107.69 39.32 -16.62
N ARG A 50 108.42 39.69 -15.55
CA ARG A 50 109.38 40.82 -15.31
C ARG A 50 108.68 42.21 -15.42
N ARG A 51 108.81 43.20 -14.50
CA ARG A 51 109.81 43.54 -13.43
C ARG A 51 109.29 44.63 -12.44
N ARG A 52 109.58 44.48 -11.12
CA ARG A 52 110.08 45.49 -10.09
C ARG A 52 109.39 46.88 -9.88
N PRO A 53 109.69 47.65 -8.78
CA PRO A 53 110.30 47.37 -7.45
C PRO A 53 109.54 47.97 -6.21
N SER A 54 110.16 47.90 -5.01
CA SER A 54 109.69 48.38 -3.68
C SER A 54 110.44 49.66 -3.20
N PRO A 55 110.00 50.34 -2.11
CA PRO A 55 110.92 50.48 -0.95
C PRO A 55 110.30 50.47 0.48
N ALA A 56 111.10 49.99 1.44
CA ALA A 56 111.30 50.34 2.88
C ALA A 56 110.11 50.76 3.81
N THR A 57 109.93 50.32 5.07
CA THR A 57 110.76 49.87 6.23
C THR A 57 111.40 50.94 7.13
N THR A 58 110.93 51.01 8.39
CA THR A 58 111.58 51.59 9.60
C THR A 58 111.00 50.90 10.85
N SER A 59 111.60 50.93 12.06
CA SER A 59 112.99 50.67 12.48
C SER A 59 113.04 50.56 14.02
N LEU A 60 114.12 50.01 14.59
CA LEU A 60 114.47 49.98 16.03
C LEU A 60 113.65 49.07 16.97
N GLN A 61 114.24 47.93 17.33
CA GLN A 61 114.77 47.79 18.70
C GLN A 61 116.09 47.00 18.65
N SER A 62 117.12 47.54 19.29
CA SER A 62 118.44 46.93 19.50
C SER A 62 118.54 46.35 20.92
N ILE A 63 119.72 45.80 21.30
CA ILE A 63 120.02 45.17 22.62
C ILE A 63 119.37 43.77 22.72
N GLN A 64 120.06 42.66 22.99
CA GLN A 64 121.48 42.29 23.17
C GLN A 64 121.61 40.79 22.76
N ASP A 65 122.77 40.14 22.59
CA ASP A 65 124.18 40.45 22.84
C ASP A 65 125.03 39.84 21.71
N GLY A 66 126.32 40.17 21.66
CA GLY A 66 127.27 39.41 20.84
C GLY A 66 128.59 39.18 21.54
N GLN A 67 128.99 37.92 21.74
CA GLN A 67 130.40 37.50 21.75
C GLN A 67 130.60 35.96 21.79
N ALA A 68 131.85 35.58 21.54
CA ALA A 68 132.49 34.30 21.89
C ALA A 68 132.06 32.99 21.16
N SER A 69 132.81 32.70 20.09
CA SER A 69 133.65 31.49 19.96
C SER A 69 133.03 30.09 19.93
N ALA A 70 133.43 29.34 18.91
CA ALA A 70 133.06 27.95 18.68
C ALA A 70 133.66 26.93 19.67
N THR A 71 132.89 25.87 19.95
CA THR A 71 133.42 24.51 20.12
C THR A 71 132.38 23.46 19.69
N LYS A 72 132.85 22.27 19.32
CA LYS A 72 132.01 21.11 18.97
C LYS A 72 131.61 20.36 20.24
N THR A 73 130.38 19.82 20.34
CA THR A 73 130.08 18.36 20.19
C THR A 73 128.65 17.95 20.60
N SER A 74 128.09 16.99 19.85
CA SER A 74 127.13 15.92 20.24
C SER A 74 125.85 16.19 21.06
N LYS A 75 124.72 15.97 20.37
CA LYS A 75 123.56 15.12 20.76
C LYS A 75 122.56 15.54 21.87
N HIS A 76 121.37 15.91 21.35
CA HIS A 76 120.04 15.36 21.71
C HIS A 76 119.21 15.99 22.85
N GLY A 77 118.04 16.53 22.48
CA GLY A 77 116.94 16.95 23.36
C GLY A 77 115.63 17.02 22.57
N ARG A 78 114.49 16.59 23.16
CA ARG A 78 113.20 16.40 22.46
C ARG A 78 112.30 17.64 22.53
N ARG A 79 111.57 17.95 21.45
CA ARG A 79 110.45 18.91 21.44
C ARG A 79 109.12 18.15 21.57
N TRP A 80 108.30 18.49 22.56
CA TRP A 80 106.98 17.87 22.82
C TRP A 80 105.78 18.83 22.88
N PRO A 81 105.87 20.06 23.44
CA PRO A 81 104.68 20.91 23.65
C PRO A 81 103.86 21.24 22.40
N THR A 82 104.52 21.48 21.27
CA THR A 82 103.87 21.94 20.03
C THR A 82 102.94 20.88 19.42
N TYR A 83 103.34 19.60 19.46
CA TYR A 83 102.51 18.50 18.99
C TYR A 83 101.29 18.30 19.90
N LEU A 84 101.44 18.48 21.21
CA LEU A 84 100.35 18.41 22.16
C LEU A 84 99.31 19.52 21.89
N ALA A 85 99.76 20.77 21.68
CA ALA A 85 98.89 21.90 21.37
C ALA A 85 98.13 21.72 20.05
N ILE A 86 98.79 21.26 18.98
CA ILE A 86 98.15 21.00 17.67
C ILE A 86 97.18 19.83 17.78
N SER A 87 97.52 18.76 18.52
CA SER A 87 96.63 17.62 18.73
C SER A 87 95.40 18.00 19.55
N ILE A 88 95.54 18.84 20.58
CA ILE A 88 94.42 19.38 21.36
C ILE A 88 93.52 20.24 20.48
N LEU A 89 94.08 21.18 19.71
CA LEU A 89 93.29 22.08 18.86
C LEU A 89 92.61 21.32 17.70
N GLY A 90 93.26 20.29 17.15
CA GLY A 90 92.65 19.36 16.20
C GLY A 90 91.51 18.54 16.79
N LEU A 91 91.68 17.99 18.00
CA LEU A 91 90.61 17.31 18.73
C LEU A 91 89.45 18.25 19.09
N LEU A 92 89.73 19.52 19.39
CA LEU A 92 88.73 20.54 19.69
C LEU A 92 87.95 20.92 18.42
N MET A 93 88.63 21.12 17.28
CA MET A 93 87.98 21.32 15.98
C MET A 93 87.13 20.12 15.54
N ILE A 94 87.64 18.89 15.69
CA ILE A 94 86.87 17.67 15.43
C ILE A 94 85.67 17.60 16.37
N GLY A 95 85.86 17.86 17.68
CA GLY A 95 84.79 17.91 18.66
C GLY A 95 83.71 18.94 18.36
N ILE A 96 84.08 20.12 17.84
CA ILE A 96 83.13 21.14 17.35
C ILE A 96 82.38 20.64 16.11
N ILE A 97 83.08 20.08 15.11
CA ILE A 97 82.43 19.60 13.87
C ILE A 97 81.47 18.44 14.18
N THR A 98 81.90 17.46 14.98
CA THR A 98 81.05 16.36 15.42
C THR A 98 79.89 16.86 16.27
N GLY A 99 80.14 17.75 17.24
CA GLY A 99 79.12 18.28 18.16
C GLY A 99 78.11 19.24 17.52
N ALA A 100 78.49 19.99 16.49
CA ALA A 100 77.64 21.01 15.86
C ALA A 100 76.93 20.53 14.57
N PHE A 101 77.46 19.51 13.87
CA PHE A 101 76.87 19.01 12.62
C PHE A 101 76.40 17.55 12.73
N PHE A 102 77.23 16.64 13.23
CA PHE A 102 76.86 15.22 13.30
C PHE A 102 75.92 14.88 14.45
N VAL A 103 76.15 15.44 15.65
CA VAL A 103 75.32 15.16 16.83
C VAL A 103 73.87 15.64 16.66
N PRO A 104 73.56 16.85 16.14
CA PRO A 104 72.17 17.27 15.94
C PRO A 104 71.42 16.36 14.96
N ALA A 105 72.02 16.06 13.80
CA ALA A 105 71.42 15.18 12.81
C ALA A 105 71.21 13.75 13.33
N ALA A 106 72.19 13.19 14.04
CA ALA A 106 72.06 11.87 14.65
C ALA A 106 71.03 11.82 15.79
N VAL A 107 70.88 12.90 16.57
CA VAL A 107 69.85 12.99 17.62
C VAL A 107 68.45 13.14 17.00
N GLU A 108 68.31 13.88 15.90
CA GLU A 108 67.05 13.99 15.15
C GLU A 108 66.65 12.66 14.51
N GLU A 109 67.56 11.97 13.83
CA GLU A 109 67.31 10.64 13.26
C GLU A 109 66.96 9.61 14.35
N TYR A 110 67.71 9.61 15.46
CA TYR A 110 67.42 8.76 16.61
C TYR A 110 66.02 9.01 17.14
N ALA A 111 65.66 10.26 17.45
CA ALA A 111 64.36 10.62 18.01
C ALA A 111 63.21 10.18 17.09
N LYS A 112 63.34 10.38 15.77
CA LYS A 112 62.33 9.95 14.77
C LYS A 112 62.20 8.42 14.67
N GLN A 113 63.28 7.65 14.87
CA GLN A 113 63.24 6.18 14.77
C GLN A 113 62.88 5.47 16.09
N SER A 114 63.32 6.00 17.24
CA SER A 114 63.13 5.38 18.56
C SER A 114 61.85 5.77 19.27
N LEU A 115 61.20 6.87 18.89
CA LEU A 115 59.96 7.30 19.54
C LEU A 115 58.85 6.26 19.36
N THR A 116 58.23 5.89 20.49
CA THR A 116 57.01 5.08 20.54
C THR A 116 56.03 5.71 21.53
N ILE A 117 54.78 5.86 21.10
CA ILE A 117 53.66 6.32 21.92
C ILE A 117 52.54 5.31 21.72
N GLU A 118 52.23 4.55 22.77
CA GLU A 118 51.20 3.52 22.75
C GLU A 118 49.97 4.05 23.50
N PRO A 119 48.86 4.38 22.81
CA PRO A 119 47.64 4.84 23.49
C PRO A 119 47.04 3.70 24.32
N THR A 120 46.76 3.97 25.60
CA THR A 120 46.21 2.98 26.54
C THR A 120 44.73 3.20 26.81
N ASN A 121 44.27 4.46 26.77
CA ASN A 121 42.85 4.81 26.88
C ASN A 121 42.61 6.21 26.27
N LEU A 122 41.43 6.43 25.71
CA LEU A 122 40.98 7.72 25.19
C LEU A 122 39.50 7.86 25.54
N SER A 123 39.15 8.90 26.28
CA SER A 123 37.76 9.14 26.70
C SER A 123 37.42 10.62 26.60
N VAL A 124 36.31 10.96 25.97
CA VAL A 124 35.73 12.31 26.07
C VAL A 124 35.29 12.53 27.52
N HIS A 125 35.61 13.70 28.06
CA HIS A 125 35.33 14.06 29.45
C HIS A 125 34.13 15.01 29.56
N ASN A 126 34.04 16.00 28.68
CA ASN A 126 32.86 16.86 28.53
C ASN A 126 32.85 17.55 27.16
N PHE A 127 31.67 18.05 26.79
CA PHE A 127 31.50 19.05 25.74
C PHE A 127 31.60 20.45 26.36
N THR A 128 32.20 21.39 25.63
CA THR A 128 32.39 22.79 26.05
C THR A 128 31.85 23.74 24.97
N SER A 129 31.75 25.03 25.31
CA SER A 129 31.28 26.06 24.37
C SER A 129 32.16 26.22 23.12
N THR A 130 33.42 25.77 23.13
CA THR A 130 34.36 25.86 21.99
C THR A 130 34.78 24.52 21.41
N GLY A 131 34.37 23.39 22.00
CA GLY A 131 34.79 22.08 21.53
C GLY A 131 34.51 20.93 22.50
N VAL A 132 35.43 19.96 22.57
CA VAL A 132 35.33 18.75 23.39
C VAL A 132 36.60 18.59 24.23
N THR A 133 36.49 18.39 25.55
CA THR A 133 37.66 18.01 26.36
C THR A 133 37.83 16.49 26.31
N ALA A 134 38.94 16.01 25.76
CA ALA A 134 39.29 14.59 25.73
C ALA A 134 40.43 14.29 26.71
N ARG A 135 40.26 13.25 27.54
CA ARG A 135 41.33 12.68 28.36
C ARG A 135 42.10 11.67 27.54
N VAL A 136 43.39 11.93 27.35
CA VAL A 136 44.33 11.08 26.62
C VAL A 136 45.22 10.36 27.64
N GLN A 137 45.19 9.02 27.63
CA GLN A 137 46.12 8.19 28.40
C GLN A 137 46.97 7.36 27.43
N ALA A 138 48.30 7.42 27.60
CA ALA A 138 49.24 6.73 26.71
C ALA A 138 50.54 6.38 27.44
N ILE A 139 51.31 5.44 26.90
CA ILE A 139 52.67 5.13 27.34
C ILE A 139 53.65 5.70 26.31
N PHE A 140 54.43 6.69 26.73
CA PHE A 140 55.59 7.17 25.99
C PHE A 140 56.80 6.29 26.32
N LYS A 141 57.55 5.88 25.30
CA LYS A 141 58.79 5.12 25.44
C LYS A 141 59.77 5.49 24.32
N MET A 142 61.05 5.62 24.66
CA MET A 142 62.13 5.61 23.67
C MET A 142 62.68 4.18 23.55
N ASP A 143 62.62 3.60 22.36
CA ASP A 143 63.13 2.27 22.06
C ASP A 143 64.25 2.31 21.01
N ALA A 144 65.49 2.26 21.49
CA ALA A 144 66.68 2.30 20.65
C ALA A 144 66.82 1.05 19.74
N SER A 145 66.07 -0.04 19.96
CA SER A 145 66.15 -1.23 19.09
C SER A 145 65.59 -0.98 17.69
N ARG A 146 64.63 -0.04 17.57
CA ARG A 146 64.03 0.40 16.29
C ARG A 146 65.01 1.18 15.39
N VAL A 147 66.09 1.73 15.97
CA VAL A 147 67.07 2.56 15.25
C VAL A 147 67.99 1.68 14.41
N LYS A 148 67.92 1.84 13.08
CA LYS A 148 68.60 0.95 12.12
C LYS A 148 70.12 1.12 12.11
N ASN A 149 70.59 2.36 12.28
CA ASN A 149 72.01 2.70 12.24
C ASN A 149 72.64 2.59 13.64
N ASP A 150 73.61 1.68 13.82
CA ASP A 150 74.22 1.42 15.12
C ASP A 150 75.02 2.62 15.68
N ALA A 151 75.58 3.48 14.82
CA ALA A 151 76.25 4.71 15.26
C ALA A 151 75.23 5.70 15.83
N VAL A 152 74.15 5.97 15.09
CA VAL A 152 73.03 6.82 15.52
C VAL A 152 72.40 6.28 16.81
N ARG A 153 72.22 4.96 16.90
CA ARG A 153 71.72 4.27 18.11
C ARG A 153 72.62 4.48 19.34
N LYS A 154 73.95 4.40 19.17
CA LYS A 154 74.92 4.61 20.26
C LYS A 154 75.01 6.07 20.69
N PHE A 155 75.07 7.01 19.73
CA PHE A 155 75.08 8.44 20.04
C PHE A 155 73.76 8.91 20.66
N GLY A 156 72.61 8.48 20.13
CA GLY A 156 71.30 8.81 20.69
C GLY A 156 71.12 8.31 22.11
N ARG A 157 71.46 7.05 22.40
CA ARG A 157 71.48 6.50 23.78
C ARG A 157 72.33 7.33 24.74
N PHE A 158 73.49 7.81 24.30
CA PHE A 158 74.37 8.67 25.11
C PHE A 158 73.76 10.06 25.32
N SER A 159 73.24 10.69 24.27
CA SER A 159 72.56 11.98 24.34
C SER A 159 71.32 11.97 25.23
N THR A 160 70.45 10.95 25.12
CA THR A 160 69.26 10.86 25.98
C THR A 160 69.57 10.47 27.41
N TRP A 161 70.66 9.72 27.67
CA TRP A 161 71.16 9.48 29.02
C TRP A 161 71.64 10.78 29.71
N ILE A 162 72.21 11.73 28.96
CA ILE A 162 72.61 13.06 29.47
C ILE A 162 71.39 13.97 29.68
N ALA A 163 70.51 14.09 28.67
CA ALA A 163 69.37 15.00 28.71
C ALA A 163 68.28 14.54 29.70
N ARG A 164 68.05 13.22 29.80
CA ARG A 164 67.12 12.50 30.68
C ARG A 164 65.64 12.80 30.43
N GLU A 165 65.25 14.05 30.45
CA GLU A 165 63.86 14.50 30.41
C GLU A 165 63.67 15.63 29.39
N VAL A 166 62.54 15.62 28.69
CA VAL A 166 62.11 16.70 27.78
C VAL A 166 60.71 17.15 28.15
N GLU A 167 60.55 18.45 28.32
CA GLU A 167 59.27 19.14 28.46
C GLU A 167 58.83 19.72 27.11
N THR A 168 57.54 19.60 26.80
CA THR A 168 56.86 20.45 25.81
C THR A 168 56.39 21.75 26.47
N LYS A 169 56.16 22.80 25.68
CA LYS A 169 55.14 23.82 26.01
C LYS A 169 53.75 23.32 25.57
N PRO A 170 52.65 23.94 26.04
CA PRO A 170 51.35 23.75 25.40
C PRO A 170 51.45 23.98 23.89
N SER A 171 50.88 23.07 23.10
CA SER A 171 51.08 23.00 21.65
C SER A 171 49.78 22.60 20.95
N THR A 172 49.49 23.24 19.83
CA THR A 172 48.33 22.89 19.00
C THR A 172 48.72 21.85 17.95
N VAL A 173 47.89 20.81 17.82
CA VAL A 173 47.90 19.85 16.72
C VAL A 173 46.75 20.20 15.78
N GLU A 174 47.05 20.50 14.52
CA GLU A 174 46.06 20.82 13.49
C GLU A 174 45.83 19.58 12.63
N VAL A 175 44.56 19.19 12.43
CA VAL A 175 44.17 17.93 11.77
C VAL A 175 43.61 18.22 10.39
N TYR A 176 44.25 17.67 9.35
CA TYR A 176 43.94 17.96 7.96
C TYR A 176 43.49 16.74 7.15
N LEU A 177 42.68 16.96 6.11
CA LEU A 177 42.32 15.97 5.08
C LEU A 177 42.90 16.36 3.71
N PRO A 178 43.99 15.72 3.24
CA PRO A 178 44.60 16.02 1.96
C PRO A 178 43.68 15.78 0.76
N GLU A 179 42.88 14.69 0.78
CA GLU A 179 41.95 14.34 -0.31
C GLU A 179 40.89 15.43 -0.55
N TYR A 180 40.54 16.18 0.49
CA TYR A 180 39.58 17.28 0.44
C TYR A 180 40.22 18.66 0.14
N GLY A 181 41.50 18.70 -0.25
CA GLY A 181 42.24 19.93 -0.55
C GLY A 181 43.09 20.46 0.61
N ASN A 182 43.33 19.65 1.64
CA ASN A 182 43.89 20.04 2.95
C ASN A 182 42.94 20.91 3.79
N ILE A 183 41.66 20.54 3.82
CA ILE A 183 40.70 21.05 4.82
C ILE A 183 41.23 20.81 6.23
N LEU A 184 41.07 21.80 7.11
CA LEU A 184 41.27 21.65 8.54
C LEU A 184 39.97 21.12 9.19
N VAL A 185 40.00 19.89 9.70
CA VAL A 185 38.85 19.25 10.38
C VAL A 185 38.76 19.65 11.86
N GLY A 186 39.86 20.08 12.46
CA GLY A 186 39.89 20.56 13.83
C GLY A 186 41.29 20.76 14.40
N LYS A 187 41.33 21.22 15.66
CA LYS A 187 42.56 21.52 16.41
C LYS A 187 42.54 20.86 17.77
N ALA A 188 43.61 20.20 18.17
CA ALA A 188 43.80 19.68 19.53
C ALA A 188 44.82 20.54 20.28
N ILE A 189 44.36 21.24 21.32
CA ILE A 189 45.22 22.00 22.24
C ILE A 189 45.74 21.02 23.29
N VAL A 190 47.02 20.66 23.16
CA VAL A 190 47.72 19.73 24.07
C VAL A 190 48.46 20.53 25.15
N PRO A 191 48.35 20.19 26.45
CA PRO A 191 49.03 20.89 27.53
C PRO A 191 50.54 20.60 27.58
N ARG A 192 51.24 21.19 28.58
CA ARG A 192 52.63 20.84 28.90
C ARG A 192 52.71 19.35 29.24
N ILE A 193 53.51 18.60 28.48
CA ILE A 193 53.87 17.20 28.71
C ILE A 193 55.35 17.16 29.12
N ALA A 194 55.70 16.29 30.06
CA ALA A 194 57.09 15.99 30.42
C ALA A 194 57.33 14.48 30.28
N VAL A 195 58.44 14.10 29.64
CA VAL A 195 58.74 12.70 29.31
C VAL A 195 60.20 12.33 29.56
N ASP A 196 60.41 11.16 30.15
CA ASP A 196 61.71 10.51 30.25
C ASP A 196 62.11 9.93 28.88
N ILE A 197 63.17 10.47 28.29
CA ILE A 197 63.66 10.11 26.95
C ILE A 197 64.77 9.05 26.99
N ARG A 198 65.09 8.50 28.16
CA ARG A 198 66.10 7.44 28.28
C ARG A 198 65.62 6.16 27.63
N ASP A 199 66.52 5.45 26.97
CA ASP A 199 66.20 4.18 26.31
C ASP A 199 65.60 3.17 27.29
N GLY A 200 64.54 2.48 26.85
CA GLY A 200 63.81 1.49 27.64
C GLY A 200 63.04 2.05 28.85
N HIS A 201 63.01 3.37 29.05
CA HIS A 201 62.17 3.98 30.10
C HIS A 201 60.77 4.26 29.55
N HIS A 202 59.77 4.13 30.43
CA HIS A 202 58.36 4.33 30.12
C HIS A 202 57.82 5.49 30.95
N THR A 203 57.20 6.47 30.30
CA THR A 203 56.46 7.56 30.95
C THR A 203 54.98 7.37 30.68
N ALA A 204 54.17 7.23 31.75
CA ALA A 204 52.72 7.24 31.62
C ALA A 204 52.25 8.69 31.42
N LEU A 205 51.59 8.95 30.30
CA LEU A 205 50.91 10.19 29.98
C LEU A 205 49.44 10.06 30.39
N ASP A 206 48.93 11.07 31.09
CA ASP A 206 47.52 11.23 31.43
C ASP A 206 47.20 12.73 31.47
N PHE A 207 46.49 13.23 30.46
CA PHE A 207 46.21 14.66 30.34
C PHE A 207 44.88 14.92 29.62
N TYR A 208 44.33 16.12 29.85
CA TYR A 208 43.17 16.62 29.13
C TYR A 208 43.64 17.52 27.97
N ALA A 209 43.18 17.22 26.76
CA ALA A 209 43.33 18.07 25.58
C ALA A 209 41.97 18.67 25.22
N VAL A 210 41.95 19.91 24.71
CA VAL A 210 40.74 20.54 24.18
C VAL A 210 40.74 20.38 22.67
N LEU A 211 39.67 19.79 22.12
CA LEU A 211 39.48 19.52 20.71
C LEU A 211 38.46 20.52 20.14
N GLU A 212 38.91 21.45 19.32
CA GLU A 212 38.09 22.46 18.65
C GLU A 212 37.77 21.98 17.21
N PRO A 213 36.52 22.06 16.73
CA PRO A 213 36.16 21.66 15.37
C PRO A 213 36.69 22.63 14.30
N GLY A 214 36.72 22.17 13.04
CA GLY A 214 36.89 23.01 11.85
C GLY A 214 35.60 23.73 11.46
N GLU A 215 35.60 24.37 10.28
CA GLU A 215 34.43 25.10 9.77
C GLU A 215 33.29 24.13 9.37
N ALA A 216 32.05 24.43 9.81
CA ALA A 216 30.90 23.55 9.62
C ALA A 216 30.58 23.26 8.14
N GLU A 217 30.81 24.22 7.24
CA GLU A 217 30.61 24.08 5.79
C GLU A 217 31.53 23.02 5.16
N ASP A 218 32.78 22.95 5.65
CA ASP A 218 33.78 21.98 5.23
C ASP A 218 33.49 20.60 5.82
N ILE A 219 33.08 20.55 7.10
CA ILE A 219 32.63 19.31 7.76
C ILE A 219 31.40 18.73 7.06
N ARG A 220 30.42 19.55 6.65
CA ARG A 220 29.23 19.10 5.91
C ARG A 220 29.60 18.35 4.63
N ARG A 221 30.61 18.82 3.89
CA ARG A 221 31.02 18.17 2.62
C ARG A 221 31.52 16.74 2.87
N ILE A 222 32.33 16.57 3.91
CA ILE A 222 32.86 15.26 4.32
C ILE A 222 31.75 14.35 4.87
N ALA A 223 30.84 14.92 5.68
CA ALA A 223 29.71 14.19 6.25
C ALA A 223 28.73 13.68 5.17
N ASN A 224 28.43 14.50 4.16
CA ASN A 224 27.57 14.09 3.04
C ASN A 224 28.23 12.97 2.21
N ASP A 225 29.52 13.09 1.86
CA ASP A 225 30.23 12.01 1.13
C ASP A 225 30.28 10.68 1.91
N TRP A 226 30.33 10.75 3.25
CA TRP A 226 30.24 9.56 4.11
C TRP A 226 28.83 8.99 4.18
N LEU A 227 27.80 9.82 4.36
CA LEU A 227 26.39 9.41 4.38
C LEU A 227 25.91 8.83 3.03
N GLU A 228 26.39 9.38 1.92
CA GLU A 228 26.11 8.90 0.56
C GLU A 228 27.00 7.71 0.14
N GLY A 229 27.88 7.22 1.03
CA GLY A 229 28.74 6.06 0.76
C GLY A 229 29.81 6.29 -0.33
N ARG A 230 30.17 7.54 -0.63
CA ARG A 230 31.23 7.90 -1.59
C ARG A 230 32.65 7.83 -0.99
N LEU A 231 32.77 7.71 0.32
CA LEU A 231 34.04 7.82 1.04
C LEU A 231 34.73 6.45 1.25
N ASP A 232 35.28 5.85 0.19
CA ASP A 232 35.99 4.56 0.26
C ASP A 232 37.32 4.60 1.06
N ARG A 233 37.95 5.78 1.09
CA ARG A 233 39.30 6.00 1.62
C ARG A 233 39.47 7.43 2.11
N ILE A 234 40.12 7.60 3.27
CA ILE A 234 40.41 8.92 3.83
C ILE A 234 41.79 8.94 4.52
N ARG A 235 42.60 9.97 4.28
CA ARG A 235 43.87 10.19 5.00
C ARG A 235 43.71 11.34 5.98
N ILE A 236 43.98 11.06 7.25
CA ILE A 236 44.00 12.06 8.31
C ILE A 236 45.46 12.44 8.57
N MET A 237 45.82 13.70 8.31
CA MET A 237 47.17 14.23 8.52
C MET A 237 47.18 15.16 9.73
N GLY A 238 47.72 14.68 10.86
CA GLY A 238 47.93 15.49 12.06
C GLY A 238 49.27 16.23 11.99
N LYS A 239 49.26 17.54 12.21
CA LYS A 239 50.44 18.41 12.17
C LYS A 239 50.56 19.23 13.45
N ALA A 240 51.63 19.04 14.20
CA ALA A 240 51.90 19.74 15.46
C ALA A 240 53.18 20.57 15.36
N SER A 241 53.18 21.77 15.94
CA SER A 241 54.40 22.56 16.18
C SER A 241 54.69 22.55 17.67
N VAL A 242 55.73 21.79 18.07
CA VAL A 242 56.01 21.51 19.49
C VAL A 242 57.29 22.22 19.93
N ASP A 243 57.15 23.14 20.89
CA ASP A 243 58.28 23.80 21.54
C ASP A 243 58.89 22.88 22.61
N LEU A 244 60.14 22.46 22.41
CA LEU A 244 60.84 21.51 23.27
C LEU A 244 61.86 22.19 24.20
N LYS A 245 62.00 21.67 25.42
CA LYS A 245 62.92 22.15 26.46
C LYS A 245 63.47 20.97 27.26
N SER A 246 64.74 21.05 27.68
CA SER A 246 65.33 20.09 28.63
C SER A 246 66.06 20.84 29.74
N GLY A 247 65.58 20.70 30.97
CA GLY A 247 66.07 21.46 32.11
C GLY A 247 65.94 22.97 31.89
N ILE A 248 67.08 23.67 31.74
CA ILE A 248 67.13 25.13 31.50
C ILE A 248 67.24 25.46 29.99
N PHE A 249 67.62 24.49 29.16
CA PHE A 249 67.92 24.72 27.74
C PHE A 249 66.68 24.55 26.86
N SER A 250 66.41 25.54 26.01
CA SER A 250 65.44 25.41 24.92
C SER A 250 66.04 24.57 23.80
N LEU A 251 65.31 23.58 23.32
CA LEU A 251 65.69 22.72 22.19
C LEU A 251 65.10 23.22 20.85
N GLY A 252 64.33 24.31 20.89
CA GLY A 252 63.66 24.89 19.72
C GLY A 252 62.28 24.32 19.44
N THR A 253 61.65 24.82 18.40
CA THR A 253 60.36 24.34 17.88
C THR A 253 60.61 23.22 16.88
N GLN A 254 59.91 22.09 17.03
CA GLN A 254 59.95 20.97 16.08
C GLN A 254 58.56 20.76 15.48
N THR A 255 58.48 20.69 14.16
CA THR A 255 57.22 20.37 13.46
C THR A 255 57.13 18.87 13.26
N ILE A 256 56.13 18.25 13.88
CA ILE A 256 55.79 16.83 13.74
C ILE A 256 54.59 16.76 12.79
N ALA A 257 54.66 15.89 11.78
CA ALA A 257 53.55 15.63 10.87
C ALA A 257 53.44 14.13 10.65
N GLU A 258 52.29 13.56 10.98
CA GLU A 258 52.00 12.13 10.92
C GLU A 258 50.68 11.92 10.16
N SER A 259 50.60 10.87 9.33
CA SER A 259 49.39 10.60 8.53
C SER A 259 48.87 9.18 8.73
N MET A 260 47.63 9.07 9.19
CA MET A 260 46.88 7.82 9.25
C MET A 260 45.99 7.69 8.01
N VAL A 261 45.73 6.47 7.56
CA VAL A 261 44.85 6.20 6.41
C VAL A 261 43.84 5.13 6.80
N PHE A 262 42.57 5.40 6.50
CA PHE A 262 41.46 4.48 6.73
C PHE A 262 40.92 4.03 5.37
N GLU A 263 40.78 2.71 5.22
CA GLU A 263 40.40 2.00 3.99
C GLU A 263 39.60 0.75 4.38
N GLY A 264 38.54 0.44 3.63
CA GLY A 264 37.72 -0.76 3.80
C GLY A 264 37.15 -0.89 5.22
N ASP A 265 37.28 -2.07 5.83
CA ASP A 265 36.74 -2.41 7.16
C ASP A 265 37.23 -1.51 8.32
N ASN A 266 38.25 -0.67 8.10
CA ASN A 266 38.73 0.31 9.08
C ASN A 266 37.98 1.66 9.01
N MET A 267 37.10 1.86 8.02
CA MET A 267 36.25 3.03 7.94
C MET A 267 35.21 3.02 9.08
N PRO A 268 34.93 4.16 9.74
CA PRO A 268 33.84 4.23 10.69
C PRO A 268 32.51 3.99 9.96
N LEU A 269 31.80 2.95 10.34
CA LEU A 269 30.45 2.67 9.85
C LEU A 269 29.42 3.53 10.60
N LEU A 270 28.32 3.85 9.92
CA LEU A 270 27.11 4.38 10.58
C LEU A 270 26.65 3.39 11.66
N PRO A 271 26.26 3.87 12.86
CA PRO A 271 25.81 3.00 13.93
C PRO A 271 24.47 2.35 13.58
N GLU A 272 24.35 1.05 13.85
CA GLU A 272 23.08 0.34 13.74
C GLU A 272 22.12 0.83 14.83
N TYR A 273 20.86 1.07 14.44
CA TYR A 273 19.80 1.50 15.33
C TYR A 273 18.51 0.73 15.08
N ASN A 274 17.66 0.63 16.10
CA ASN A 274 16.35 0.00 16.03
C ASN A 274 15.31 0.83 16.80
N ILE A 275 14.10 0.98 16.25
CA ILE A 275 13.00 1.70 16.88
C ILE A 275 12.30 0.74 17.85
N THR A 276 12.58 0.86 19.15
CA THR A 276 12.02 -0.02 20.18
C THR A 276 10.62 0.41 20.61
N ARG A 277 10.27 1.69 20.43
CA ARG A 277 8.95 2.24 20.72
C ARG A 277 8.65 3.45 19.83
N LEU A 278 7.41 3.55 19.38
CA LEU A 278 6.81 4.70 18.71
C LEU A 278 5.39 4.89 19.25
N ASN A 279 5.03 6.11 19.68
CA ASN A 279 3.72 6.43 20.24
C ASN A 279 3.31 7.86 19.87
N PHE A 280 2.27 7.99 19.04
CA PHE A 280 1.64 9.28 18.70
C PHE A 280 0.48 9.55 19.66
N ARG A 281 0.45 10.73 20.25
CA ARG A 281 -0.59 11.17 21.22
C ARG A 281 -0.95 12.64 21.03
N GLU A 282 -2.12 13.01 21.52
CA GLU A 282 -2.55 14.42 21.54
C GLU A 282 -1.70 15.24 22.53
N ALA A 283 -1.34 16.45 22.14
CA ALA A 283 -0.76 17.47 23.00
C ALA A 283 -1.75 18.65 23.12
N SER A 284 -1.52 19.57 24.06
CA SER A 284 -2.43 20.71 24.26
C SER A 284 -2.53 21.63 23.04
N HIS A 285 -1.47 21.67 22.21
CA HIS A 285 -1.37 22.42 20.96
C HIS A 285 -0.67 21.55 19.90
N GLY A 286 -1.41 20.58 19.33
CA GLY A 286 -0.95 19.72 18.25
C GLY A 286 -0.82 18.24 18.63
N MET A 287 0.06 17.50 17.92
CA MET A 287 0.32 16.07 18.12
C MET A 287 1.76 15.85 18.56
N ALA A 288 1.96 15.08 19.64
CA ALA A 288 3.28 14.67 20.10
C ALA A 288 3.59 13.23 19.69
N ALA A 289 4.88 12.95 19.43
CA ALA A 289 5.39 11.63 19.08
C ALA A 289 6.52 11.24 20.03
N ASP A 290 6.30 10.22 20.87
CA ASP A 290 7.33 9.66 21.73
C ASP A 290 8.04 8.51 21.00
N VAL A 291 9.35 8.63 20.80
CA VAL A 291 10.18 7.61 20.14
C VAL A 291 11.29 7.15 21.09
N SER A 292 11.48 5.84 21.20
CA SER A 292 12.67 5.27 21.84
C SER A 292 13.46 4.45 20.82
N LEU A 293 14.71 4.83 20.60
CA LEU A 293 15.67 4.14 19.75
C LEU A 293 16.63 3.34 20.63
N SER A 294 17.08 2.18 20.16
CA SER A 294 18.25 1.47 20.68
C SER A 294 19.37 1.60 19.65
N VAL A 295 20.56 2.02 20.06
CA VAL A 295 21.70 2.29 19.17
C VAL A 295 22.94 1.56 19.68
N THR A 296 23.62 0.82 18.79
CA THR A 296 24.80 0.00 19.17
C THR A 296 26.10 0.79 19.03
N ASN A 297 26.76 1.11 20.15
CA ASN A 297 28.12 1.66 20.11
C ASN A 297 29.16 0.53 19.96
N LYS A 298 29.78 0.42 18.78
CA LYS A 298 30.84 -0.58 18.53
C LYS A 298 32.23 -0.14 19.04
N TYR A 299 32.39 1.11 19.46
CA TYR A 299 33.67 1.72 19.80
C TYR A 299 33.98 1.67 21.31
N PRO A 300 35.27 1.69 21.72
CA PRO A 300 35.68 1.66 23.14
C PRO A 300 35.58 3.03 23.85
N VAL A 301 34.93 4.02 23.23
CA VAL A 301 34.72 5.37 23.78
C VAL A 301 33.29 5.51 24.28
N GLY A 302 33.09 6.29 25.35
CA GLY A 302 31.77 6.67 25.87
C GLY A 302 31.75 8.14 26.28
N PHE A 303 30.58 8.77 26.22
CA PHE A 303 30.39 10.22 26.38
C PHE A 303 28.92 10.62 26.51
N ASP A 304 28.66 11.72 27.21
CA ASP A 304 27.31 12.27 27.39
C ASP A 304 27.05 13.40 26.37
N ILE A 305 26.18 13.15 25.38
CA ILE A 305 25.76 14.18 24.41
C ILE A 305 24.71 15.07 25.09
N PRO A 306 24.85 16.41 25.08
CA PRO A 306 23.81 17.31 25.61
C PRO A 306 22.49 17.17 24.83
N PRO A 307 21.35 17.64 25.38
CA PRO A 307 20.08 17.72 24.67
C PRO A 307 20.23 18.36 23.29
N LEU A 308 19.66 17.72 22.27
CA LEU A 308 19.71 18.17 20.87
C LEU A 308 18.30 18.49 20.36
N ALA A 309 18.22 19.44 19.44
CA ALA A 309 16.99 19.79 18.72
C ALA A 309 17.16 19.54 17.22
N PHE A 310 16.10 19.06 16.57
CA PHE A 310 16.06 18.66 15.17
C PHE A 310 14.79 19.15 14.48
N ASP A 311 14.91 19.56 13.23
CA ASP A 311 13.78 19.69 12.32
C ASP A 311 13.48 18.31 11.70
N ILE A 312 12.23 17.86 11.78
CA ILE A 312 11.72 16.71 11.02
C ILE A 312 11.13 17.24 9.71
N LEU A 313 11.65 16.75 8.58
CA LEU A 313 11.33 17.22 7.25
C LEU A 313 10.78 16.08 6.37
N VAL A 314 9.92 16.42 5.42
CA VAL A 314 9.31 15.47 4.46
C VAL A 314 9.54 15.92 3.01
N PRO A 315 9.52 15.00 2.02
CA PRO A 315 9.59 15.35 0.61
C PRO A 315 8.47 16.32 0.19
N ASN A 316 8.75 17.08 -0.87
CA ASN A 316 7.83 18.03 -1.48
C ASN A 316 7.36 17.49 -2.86
N CYS A 317 6.58 18.26 -3.61
CA CYS A 317 6.00 17.83 -4.89
C CYS A 317 7.05 17.52 -5.97
N GLY A 318 8.14 18.29 -6.01
CA GLY A 318 9.28 18.06 -6.89
C GLY A 318 10.51 17.54 -6.14
N LEU A 319 11.33 16.71 -6.80
CA LEU A 319 12.62 16.25 -6.27
C LEU A 319 13.64 17.38 -6.08
N ASP A 320 13.51 18.46 -6.88
CA ASP A 320 14.35 19.67 -6.80
C ASP A 320 13.79 20.74 -5.83
N GLU A 321 12.63 20.48 -5.20
CA GLU A 321 11.99 21.43 -4.28
C GLU A 321 12.46 21.24 -2.83
N PRO A 322 12.52 22.31 -2.02
CA PRO A 322 12.98 22.20 -0.63
C PRO A 322 12.01 21.36 0.22
N TYR A 323 12.58 20.49 1.06
CA TYR A 323 11.83 19.66 2.01
C TYR A 323 10.95 20.51 2.95
N ILE A 324 9.73 20.04 3.19
CA ILE A 324 8.75 20.69 4.06
C ILE A 324 9.03 20.32 5.51
N ARG A 325 9.08 21.29 6.43
CA ARG A 325 9.24 21.06 7.88
C ARG A 325 7.92 20.65 8.51
N LEU A 326 7.84 19.43 9.03
CA LEU A 326 6.65 18.80 9.62
C LEU A 326 6.61 18.93 11.14
N ALA A 327 7.73 18.68 11.83
CA ALA A 327 7.77 18.65 13.29
C ALA A 327 9.06 19.25 13.84
N ASP A 328 8.99 19.74 15.08
CA ASP A 328 10.16 19.89 15.94
C ASP A 328 10.39 18.58 16.71
N ALA A 329 11.65 18.18 16.90
CA ALA A 329 12.01 17.03 17.72
C ALA A 329 13.18 17.35 18.66
N THR A 330 13.10 16.89 19.91
CA THR A 330 14.14 17.09 20.92
C THR A 330 14.55 15.77 21.57
N THR A 331 15.80 15.67 22.01
CA THR A 331 16.30 14.53 22.79
C THR A 331 16.60 14.95 24.23
N ASP A 332 16.47 14.00 25.15
CA ASP A 332 17.15 14.08 26.45
C ASP A 332 18.69 14.02 26.27
N THR A 333 19.45 14.21 27.35
CA THR A 333 20.90 13.95 27.39
C THR A 333 21.18 12.49 27.04
N ILE A 334 21.98 12.25 26.00
CA ILE A 334 22.25 10.90 25.49
C ILE A 334 23.54 10.36 26.10
N ILE A 335 23.42 9.36 26.98
CA ILE A 335 24.56 8.68 27.61
C ILE A 335 25.04 7.57 26.68
N VAL A 336 26.16 7.81 25.99
CA VAL A 336 26.79 6.81 25.09
C VAL A 336 27.76 5.96 25.91
N GLU A 337 27.38 4.72 26.19
CA GLU A 337 28.24 3.76 26.89
C GLU A 337 29.26 3.07 25.93
N PRO A 338 30.48 2.71 26.38
CA PRO A 338 31.46 2.01 25.55
C PRO A 338 31.09 0.54 25.28
N ARG A 339 31.05 0.13 24.01
CA ARG A 339 30.82 -1.27 23.58
C ARG A 339 29.48 -1.91 24.02
N SER A 340 28.45 -1.09 24.23
CA SER A 340 27.09 -1.55 24.56
C SER A 340 26.03 -0.84 23.70
N ASP A 341 24.80 -1.37 23.78
CA ASP A 341 23.61 -0.74 23.23
C ASP A 341 23.09 0.30 24.22
N PHE A 342 22.79 1.52 23.75
CA PHE A 342 22.23 2.60 24.56
C PHE A 342 20.89 3.07 24.01
N ALA A 343 20.03 3.58 24.89
CA ALA A 343 18.71 4.08 24.55
C ALA A 343 18.73 5.58 24.27
N VAL A 344 18.09 6.01 23.18
CA VAL A 344 17.85 7.43 22.85
C VAL A 344 16.36 7.67 22.88
N ASN A 345 15.90 8.56 23.76
CA ASN A 345 14.51 9.03 23.75
C ASN A 345 14.42 10.33 22.94
N VAL A 346 13.40 10.42 22.09
CA VAL A 346 13.09 11.57 21.25
C VAL A 346 11.63 11.96 21.47
N GLY A 347 11.40 13.23 21.81
CA GLY A 347 10.07 13.84 21.85
C GLY A 347 9.86 14.70 20.60
N GLY A 348 8.98 14.28 19.70
CA GLY A 348 8.52 15.07 18.56
C GLY A 348 7.24 15.84 18.87
N LEU A 349 7.06 17.01 18.24
CA LEU A 349 5.85 17.83 18.29
C LEU A 349 5.53 18.41 16.90
N VAL A 350 4.39 18.01 16.35
CA VAL A 350 3.73 18.66 15.21
C VAL A 350 2.71 19.65 15.78
N GLN A 351 2.92 20.95 15.61
CA GLN A 351 2.00 21.97 16.12
C GLN A 351 0.79 22.16 15.19
N GLU A 352 1.08 22.31 13.89
CA GLU A 352 0.11 22.47 12.80
C GLU A 352 0.67 21.81 11.52
N LEU A 353 -0.19 21.47 10.56
CA LEU A 353 0.25 20.96 9.25
C LEU A 353 0.47 22.15 8.30
N PRO A 354 1.68 22.32 7.70
CA PRO A 354 1.93 23.41 6.77
C PRO A 354 1.02 23.36 5.53
N GLU A 355 0.56 24.50 5.03
CA GLU A 355 -0.27 24.53 3.81
C GLU A 355 0.37 23.80 2.62
N SER A 356 1.69 23.90 2.44
CA SER A 356 2.43 23.20 1.37
C SER A 356 2.40 21.68 1.48
N LEU A 357 2.07 21.12 2.65
CA LEU A 357 1.96 19.68 2.89
C LEU A 357 0.58 19.14 2.50
N ILE A 358 -0.46 19.97 2.58
CA ILE A 358 -1.87 19.61 2.32
C ILE A 358 -2.43 20.13 0.99
N GLN A 359 -1.78 21.09 0.33
CA GLN A 359 -2.15 21.55 -1.00
C GLN A 359 -1.76 20.53 -2.08
N ASN A 360 -2.63 20.34 -3.08
CA ASN A 360 -2.36 19.44 -4.21
C ASN A 360 -1.14 19.88 -5.02
N CYS A 361 -0.29 18.92 -5.39
CA CYS A 361 0.89 19.17 -6.21
C CYS A 361 0.56 19.67 -7.62
N PRO A 362 1.40 20.52 -8.24
CA PRO A 362 1.20 20.97 -9.60
C PRO A 362 1.16 19.77 -10.57
N ASN A 363 0.08 19.68 -11.35
CA ASN A 363 -0.26 18.56 -12.24
C ASN A 363 -0.74 17.26 -11.56
N SER A 364 -1.09 17.28 -10.26
CA SER A 364 -1.65 16.13 -9.54
C SER A 364 -2.95 16.48 -8.78
N HIS A 365 -3.69 15.44 -8.36
CA HIS A 365 -4.81 15.54 -7.42
C HIS A 365 -4.42 15.11 -5.98
N SER A 366 -3.12 14.87 -5.76
CA SER A 366 -2.52 14.49 -4.49
C SER A 366 -1.55 15.58 -4.01
N SER A 367 -1.59 15.87 -2.72
CA SER A 367 -0.62 16.67 -1.96
C SER A 367 0.60 15.83 -1.56
N PRO A 368 1.70 16.44 -1.05
CA PRO A 368 2.81 15.67 -0.50
C PRO A 368 2.40 14.76 0.67
N LEU A 369 1.38 15.14 1.45
CA LEU A 369 0.83 14.30 2.52
C LEU A 369 0.04 13.11 1.97
N ASP A 370 -0.75 13.29 0.92
CA ASP A 370 -1.44 12.18 0.25
C ASP A 370 -0.45 11.16 -0.33
N LEU A 371 0.70 11.62 -0.85
CA LEU A 371 1.75 10.75 -1.36
C LEU A 371 2.43 9.97 -0.22
N LEU A 372 2.85 10.66 0.85
CA LEU A 372 3.52 10.05 2.00
C LEU A 372 2.59 9.07 2.75
N LEU A 373 1.32 9.43 2.92
CA LEU A 373 0.31 8.52 3.47
C LEU A 373 0.02 7.38 2.50
N GLY A 374 -0.14 7.66 1.21
CA GLY A 374 -0.40 6.66 0.17
C GLY A 374 0.65 5.56 0.14
N ASP A 375 1.94 5.92 0.14
CA ASP A 375 3.03 4.94 0.25
C ASP A 375 2.96 4.14 1.56
N TYR A 376 2.75 4.80 2.70
CA TYR A 376 2.62 4.13 3.99
C TYR A 376 1.45 3.13 4.04
N LEU A 377 0.27 3.50 3.50
CA LEU A 377 -0.94 2.67 3.41
C LEU A 377 -0.73 1.42 2.54
N HIS A 378 0.01 1.57 1.43
CA HIS A 378 0.36 0.47 0.52
C HIS A 378 1.53 -0.40 1.03
N GLY A 379 2.13 -0.05 2.18
CA GLY A 379 3.27 -0.76 2.75
C GLY A 379 4.62 -0.45 2.10
N ASN A 380 4.70 0.61 1.29
CA ASN A 380 5.98 1.12 0.78
C ASN A 380 6.73 1.83 1.92
N ASN A 381 8.06 1.66 1.95
CA ASN A 381 8.91 2.42 2.88
C ASN A 381 9.05 3.86 2.40
N THR A 382 8.62 4.82 3.20
CA THR A 382 8.85 6.25 2.94
C THR A 382 10.20 6.68 3.52
N THR A 383 10.64 7.90 3.18
CA THR A 383 11.84 8.51 3.78
C THR A 383 11.47 9.84 4.42
N VAL A 384 11.81 9.98 5.70
CA VAL A 384 11.71 11.21 6.47
C VAL A 384 13.12 11.77 6.63
N PHE A 385 13.30 13.07 6.49
CA PHE A 385 14.62 13.71 6.51
C PHE A 385 14.81 14.44 7.84
N VAL A 386 15.88 14.14 8.57
CA VAL A 386 16.18 14.76 9.87
C VAL A 386 17.36 15.71 9.73
N ARG A 387 17.20 16.95 10.18
CA ARG A 387 18.24 18.00 10.17
C ARG A 387 18.39 18.60 11.56
N GLY A 388 19.57 19.03 11.98
CA GLY A 388 19.70 19.81 13.22
C GLY A 388 18.85 21.08 13.17
N SER A 389 18.18 21.41 14.27
CA SER A 389 17.37 22.62 14.34
C SER A 389 18.25 23.86 14.37
N ARG A 390 17.80 24.93 13.71
CA ARG A 390 18.43 26.26 13.79
C ARG A 390 18.15 26.98 15.11
N THR A 391 17.28 26.42 15.94
CA THR A 391 17.02 26.85 17.32
C THR A 391 17.45 25.74 18.28
N PRO A 392 18.73 25.71 18.72
CA PRO A 392 19.22 24.67 19.63
C PRO A 392 18.59 24.75 21.03
N CYS A 393 18.75 23.68 21.81
CA CYS A 393 18.39 23.71 23.22
C CYS A 393 19.35 24.64 24.00
N PRO A 394 18.93 25.24 25.13
CA PRO A 394 19.77 26.18 25.89
C PRO A 394 21.12 25.62 26.36
N ASP A 395 21.20 24.29 26.55
CA ASP A 395 22.40 23.58 27.01
C ASP A 395 23.23 22.99 25.84
N THR A 396 22.83 23.17 24.57
CA THR A 396 23.60 22.71 23.40
C THR A 396 24.70 23.74 23.05
N PRO A 397 25.98 23.34 22.95
CA PRO A 397 27.03 24.20 22.41
C PRO A 397 26.77 24.65 20.97
N GLU A 398 27.04 25.93 20.68
CA GLU A 398 26.80 26.59 19.39
C GLU A 398 27.43 25.82 18.20
N TRP A 399 28.67 25.36 18.34
CA TRP A 399 29.36 24.59 17.30
C TRP A 399 28.70 23.24 16.98
N ILE A 400 28.02 22.60 17.95
CA ILE A 400 27.25 21.38 17.70
C ILE A 400 25.98 21.72 16.92
N ALA A 401 25.30 22.81 17.30
CA ALA A 401 24.10 23.29 16.63
C ALA A 401 24.36 23.64 15.15
N GLU A 402 25.42 24.41 14.86
CA GLU A 402 25.81 24.75 13.50
C GLU A 402 26.17 23.52 12.67
N MET A 403 26.97 22.59 13.23
CA MET A 403 27.36 21.36 12.54
C MET A 403 26.13 20.49 12.21
N LEU A 404 25.23 20.27 13.18
CA LEU A 404 24.02 19.46 12.96
C LEU A 404 23.01 20.14 12.03
N ALA A 405 22.86 21.47 12.10
CA ALA A 405 21.97 22.20 11.20
C ALA A 405 22.47 22.26 9.74
N SER A 406 23.75 21.96 9.52
CA SER A 406 24.34 21.83 8.18
C SER A 406 24.03 20.48 7.51
N VAL A 407 23.88 19.39 8.27
CA VAL A 407 23.70 18.01 7.76
C VAL A 407 22.22 17.63 7.77
N THR A 408 21.76 16.93 6.72
CA THR A 408 20.42 16.35 6.65
C THR A 408 20.52 14.85 6.38
N VAL A 409 19.95 14.04 7.26
CA VAL A 409 20.04 12.57 7.22
C VAL A 409 18.72 11.98 6.72
N PRO A 410 18.71 11.15 5.66
CA PRO A 410 17.54 10.38 5.28
C PRO A 410 17.32 9.22 6.27
N VAL A 411 16.14 9.16 6.87
CA VAL A 411 15.71 8.11 7.79
C VAL A 411 14.57 7.32 7.14
N PRO A 412 14.75 6.03 6.82
CA PRO A 412 13.69 5.20 6.28
C PRO A 412 12.60 5.00 7.33
N PHE A 413 11.35 5.31 6.98
CA PHE A 413 10.17 5.07 7.80
C PHE A 413 9.40 3.87 7.23
N PRO A 414 9.21 2.78 8.01
CA PRO A 414 8.66 1.54 7.48
C PRO A 414 7.18 1.68 7.13
N GLY A 415 6.81 1.24 5.94
CA GLY A 415 5.39 1.09 5.57
C GLY A 415 4.70 -0.03 6.35
N ARG A 416 3.37 -0.01 6.42
CA ARG A 416 2.55 -1.11 6.92
C ARG A 416 1.44 -1.40 5.92
N THR A 417 1.30 -2.62 5.39
CA THR A 417 0.17 -2.93 4.48
C THR A 417 -1.15 -2.97 5.24
N PHE A 418 -2.19 -2.36 4.68
CA PHE A 418 -3.50 -2.21 5.36
C PHE A 418 -4.42 -3.44 5.21
N ASP A 419 -3.95 -4.52 4.58
CA ASP A 419 -4.62 -5.78 4.17
C ASP A 419 -5.42 -6.52 5.27
N ARG A 420 -5.35 -6.06 6.52
CA ARG A 420 -6.05 -6.65 7.69
C ARG A 420 -6.73 -5.63 8.59
N LEU A 421 -6.68 -4.33 8.28
CA LEU A 421 -7.30 -3.35 9.18
C LEU A 421 -8.82 -3.45 9.11
N ILE A 422 -9.44 -3.59 7.94
CA ILE A 422 -10.90 -3.78 7.85
C ILE A 422 -11.25 -5.21 8.29
N LYS A 423 -11.47 -5.38 9.60
CA LYS A 423 -11.88 -6.62 10.26
C LYS A 423 -13.28 -7.07 9.83
N ASN A 424 -14.17 -6.14 9.47
CA ASN A 424 -15.54 -6.44 9.02
C ASN A 424 -16.13 -5.30 8.17
N PHE A 425 -16.96 -5.65 7.19
CA PHE A 425 -17.80 -4.75 6.42
C PHE A 425 -19.22 -5.33 6.34
N THR A 426 -20.23 -4.54 6.67
CA THR A 426 -21.65 -4.96 6.64
C THR A 426 -22.55 -3.88 6.06
N LEU A 427 -23.58 -4.31 5.31
CA LEU A 427 -24.64 -3.46 4.79
C LEU A 427 -25.99 -3.92 5.37
N THR A 428 -26.77 -3.00 5.93
CA THR A 428 -28.07 -3.26 6.57
C THR A 428 -29.13 -2.30 6.04
N ASN A 429 -30.41 -2.68 6.11
CA ASN A 429 -31.54 -1.92 5.56
C ASN A 429 -31.33 -1.52 4.09
N ALA A 430 -30.94 -2.49 3.25
CA ALA A 430 -30.77 -2.27 1.83
C ALA A 430 -32.13 -2.03 1.14
N HIS A 431 -32.25 -0.93 0.42
CA HIS A 431 -33.41 -0.60 -0.40
C HIS A 431 -32.94 -0.46 -1.86
N PHE A 432 -33.58 -1.18 -2.78
CA PHE A 432 -33.28 -1.12 -4.20
C PHE A 432 -34.40 -0.40 -4.94
N SER A 433 -34.05 0.61 -5.75
CA SER A 433 -35.00 1.33 -6.60
C SER A 433 -34.63 1.17 -8.06
N LEU A 434 -35.63 0.85 -8.89
CA LEU A 434 -35.50 0.92 -10.34
C LEU A 434 -35.89 2.33 -10.83
N PRO A 435 -35.22 2.88 -11.85
CA PRO A 435 -35.54 4.19 -12.38
C PRO A 435 -36.91 4.21 -13.09
N GLY A 436 -37.51 5.40 -13.14
CA GLY A 436 -38.80 5.61 -13.81
C GLY A 436 -38.69 5.46 -15.33
N PRO A 437 -39.77 5.08 -16.05
CA PRO A 437 -39.77 4.85 -17.51
C PRO A 437 -39.60 6.12 -18.36
N PHE A 438 -39.27 7.25 -17.72
CA PHE A 438 -38.97 8.55 -18.32
C PHE A 438 -37.79 9.25 -17.60
N ALA A 439 -36.97 8.50 -16.86
CA ALA A 439 -35.73 9.04 -16.29
C ALA A 439 -34.75 9.40 -17.42
N ASP A 440 -33.97 10.46 -17.22
CA ASP A 440 -32.93 10.87 -18.16
C ASP A 440 -31.81 9.81 -18.24
N PRO A 441 -31.01 9.77 -19.33
CA PRO A 441 -29.97 8.75 -19.51
C PRO A 441 -28.88 8.71 -18.43
N GLU A 442 -28.69 9.80 -17.67
CA GLU A 442 -27.73 9.84 -16.55
C GLU A 442 -28.31 9.28 -15.24
N ASP A 443 -29.64 9.18 -15.13
CA ASP A 443 -30.39 8.59 -14.01
C ASP A 443 -31.00 7.22 -14.40
N SER A 444 -30.41 6.52 -15.39
CA SER A 444 -30.91 5.22 -15.88
C SER A 444 -30.40 4.00 -15.11
N ASP A 445 -29.47 4.15 -14.18
CA ASP A 445 -28.94 3.04 -13.36
C ASP A 445 -29.89 2.66 -12.19
N PRO A 446 -29.94 1.39 -11.78
CA PRO A 446 -30.61 1.00 -10.54
C PRO A 446 -29.85 1.57 -9.33
N THR A 447 -30.60 2.09 -8.33
CA THR A 447 -29.99 2.72 -7.16
C THR A 447 -30.11 1.88 -5.88
N VAL A 448 -29.09 1.97 -5.03
CA VAL A 448 -28.96 1.27 -3.76
C VAL A 448 -28.89 2.27 -2.60
N SER A 449 -29.84 2.18 -1.68
CA SER A 449 -29.87 2.92 -0.41
C SER A 449 -29.58 1.96 0.75
N GLY A 450 -28.88 2.37 1.80
CA GLY A 450 -28.62 1.49 2.96
C GLY A 450 -27.65 2.02 4.02
N ASN A 451 -27.58 1.33 5.16
CA ASN A 451 -26.68 1.64 6.27
C ASN A 451 -25.44 0.74 6.24
N ILE A 452 -24.27 1.31 6.01
CA ILE A 452 -22.97 0.64 6.13
C ILE A 452 -22.50 0.68 7.59
N VAL A 453 -21.94 -0.44 8.07
CA VAL A 453 -21.07 -0.47 9.25
C VAL A 453 -19.77 -1.20 8.89
N VAL A 454 -18.65 -0.50 9.06
CA VAL A 454 -17.27 -1.00 8.90
C VAL A 454 -16.61 -1.09 10.27
N ILE A 455 -15.74 -2.07 10.47
CA ILE A 455 -14.83 -2.13 11.63
C ILE A 455 -13.41 -2.14 11.09
N ALA A 456 -12.70 -1.03 11.26
CA ALA A 456 -11.28 -0.89 10.94
C ALA A 456 -10.44 -1.06 12.22
N ALA A 457 -9.24 -1.62 12.13
CA ALA A 457 -8.26 -1.62 13.21
C ALA A 457 -7.47 -0.31 13.19
N ILE A 458 -6.99 0.12 14.35
CA ILE A 458 -6.14 1.29 14.55
C ILE A 458 -4.77 0.76 15.00
N PRO A 459 -3.65 1.11 14.33
CA PRO A 459 -2.31 0.72 14.77
C PRO A 459 -2.06 1.14 16.23
N HIS A 460 -1.45 0.28 17.04
CA HIS A 460 -1.22 0.55 18.48
C HIS A 460 -0.32 1.76 18.73
N GLU A 461 0.47 2.19 17.74
CA GLU A 461 1.24 3.44 17.77
C GLU A 461 0.35 4.69 17.75
N MET A 462 -0.91 4.60 17.32
CA MET A 462 -1.87 5.72 17.19
C MET A 462 -2.77 5.84 18.42
N ASN A 463 -2.26 6.53 19.44
CA ASN A 463 -2.91 6.77 20.73
C ASN A 463 -3.51 8.20 20.82
N PHE A 464 -4.26 8.58 19.79
CA PHE A 464 -5.04 9.82 19.69
C PHE A 464 -6.45 9.54 19.16
N SER A 465 -7.36 10.51 19.24
CA SER A 465 -8.71 10.40 18.72
C SER A 465 -8.74 10.59 17.19
N LEU A 466 -9.52 9.73 16.53
CA LEU A 466 -9.75 9.75 15.08
C LEU A 466 -11.27 9.82 14.89
N ASN A 467 -11.77 10.90 14.32
CA ASN A 467 -13.21 11.07 14.08
C ASN A 467 -13.49 11.21 12.57
N ILE A 468 -14.12 10.19 11.97
CA ILE A 468 -14.46 10.17 10.56
C ILE A 468 -15.83 10.82 10.36
N THR A 469 -15.83 11.98 9.70
CA THR A 469 -16.96 12.88 9.49
C THR A 469 -17.70 12.60 8.18
N HIS A 470 -16.95 12.31 7.11
CA HIS A 470 -17.50 11.96 5.80
C HIS A 470 -16.73 10.82 5.13
N VAL A 471 -17.41 10.05 4.30
CA VAL A 471 -16.81 9.01 3.44
C VAL A 471 -17.33 9.09 2.01
N ARG A 472 -16.50 8.70 1.05
CA ARG A 472 -16.91 8.41 -0.34
C ARG A 472 -16.12 7.21 -0.84
N ALA A 473 -16.64 6.47 -1.82
CA ALA A 473 -15.98 5.26 -2.30
C ALA A 473 -16.27 4.93 -3.77
N THR A 474 -15.27 4.30 -4.40
CA THR A 474 -15.33 3.73 -5.75
C THR A 474 -15.21 2.22 -5.61
N ALA A 475 -16.26 1.47 -5.93
CA ALA A 475 -16.36 0.05 -5.58
C ALA A 475 -16.68 -0.85 -6.78
N ASN A 476 -15.84 -1.86 -7.01
CA ASN A 476 -16.09 -2.93 -7.98
C ASN A 476 -16.84 -4.08 -7.29
N VAL A 477 -17.89 -4.58 -7.95
CA VAL A 477 -18.74 -5.66 -7.45
C VAL A 477 -18.54 -6.91 -8.28
N PHE A 478 -18.26 -8.04 -7.63
CA PHE A 478 -17.91 -9.32 -8.26
C PHE A 478 -18.82 -10.47 -7.79
N TYR A 479 -19.13 -11.38 -8.70
CA TYR A 479 -19.79 -12.67 -8.44
C TYR A 479 -18.87 -13.80 -8.91
N LYS A 480 -18.54 -14.74 -8.02
CA LYS A 480 -17.68 -15.92 -8.31
C LYS A 480 -16.29 -15.63 -8.93
N GLY A 481 -15.87 -14.36 -8.98
CA GLY A 481 -14.61 -13.88 -9.55
C GLY A 481 -14.79 -12.97 -10.78
N GLU A 482 -15.98 -12.97 -11.39
CA GLU A 482 -16.33 -12.16 -12.55
C GLU A 482 -16.98 -10.83 -12.10
N LYS A 483 -16.74 -9.74 -12.84
CA LYS A 483 -17.17 -8.39 -12.45
C LYS A 483 -18.61 -8.14 -12.89
N LEU A 484 -19.51 -8.06 -11.91
CA LEU A 484 -20.93 -7.74 -12.11
C LEU A 484 -21.15 -6.26 -12.43
N GLY A 485 -20.42 -5.35 -11.78
CA GLY A 485 -20.66 -3.92 -11.92
C GLY A 485 -19.78 -3.01 -11.06
N GLU A 486 -20.16 -1.73 -11.02
CA GLU A 486 -19.52 -0.66 -10.25
C GLU A 486 -20.55 0.13 -9.43
N LEU A 487 -20.21 0.41 -8.18
CA LEU A 487 -20.96 1.27 -7.26
C LEU A 487 -20.10 2.50 -6.95
N ASN A 488 -20.45 3.64 -7.53
CA ASN A 488 -19.59 4.83 -7.58
C ASN A 488 -20.18 6.00 -6.77
N LEU A 489 -19.84 6.07 -5.47
CA LEU A 489 -20.28 7.10 -4.52
C LEU A 489 -19.52 8.42 -4.73
N LYS A 490 -19.75 9.11 -5.85
CA LYS A 490 -19.08 10.39 -6.18
C LYS A 490 -19.35 11.53 -5.18
N LYS A 491 -20.41 11.44 -4.37
CA LYS A 491 -20.82 12.44 -3.38
C LYS A 491 -20.41 11.97 -1.98
N TRP A 492 -19.79 12.85 -1.18
CA TRP A 492 -19.54 12.62 0.24
C TRP A 492 -20.83 12.21 0.96
N GLN A 493 -20.75 11.15 1.76
CA GLN A 493 -21.80 10.67 2.66
C GLN A 493 -21.41 11.01 4.10
N GLU A 494 -22.35 11.48 4.92
CA GLU A 494 -22.15 11.66 6.36
C GLU A 494 -21.73 10.32 7.01
N ALA A 495 -20.74 10.39 7.88
CA ALA A 495 -20.22 9.26 8.64
C ALA A 495 -20.13 9.60 10.13
N HIS A 496 -20.06 8.56 10.96
CA HIS A 496 -19.78 8.66 12.38
C HIS A 496 -18.91 7.49 12.80
N SER A 497 -17.83 7.76 13.54
CA SER A 497 -16.90 6.76 14.03
C SER A 497 -16.85 6.68 15.56
N GLU A 498 -16.86 5.46 16.08
CA GLU A 498 -16.78 5.14 17.50
C GLU A 498 -15.54 4.25 17.75
N ARG A 499 -14.68 4.59 18.71
CA ARG A 499 -13.54 3.73 19.07
C ARG A 499 -14.04 2.55 19.90
N VAL A 500 -13.81 1.34 19.41
CA VAL A 500 -14.12 0.09 20.09
C VAL A 500 -12.87 -0.38 20.83
N GLU A 501 -12.97 -0.46 22.15
CA GLU A 501 -11.90 -0.99 22.99
C GLU A 501 -11.65 -2.47 22.70
N SER A 502 -10.37 -2.85 22.64
CA SER A 502 -9.94 -4.22 22.45
C SER A 502 -10.26 -5.08 23.68
N LYS A 503 -10.66 -6.33 23.44
CA LYS A 503 -10.64 -7.39 24.45
C LYS A 503 -9.55 -8.38 24.06
N ASP A 504 -8.82 -8.85 25.06
CA ASP A 504 -7.86 -9.96 24.95
C ASP A 504 -6.73 -9.77 23.92
N GLY A 505 -6.21 -8.53 23.80
CA GLY A 505 -4.89 -8.27 23.23
C GLY A 505 -4.81 -8.01 21.72
N GLU A 506 -5.94 -7.86 21.03
CA GLU A 506 -5.94 -7.33 19.65
C GLU A 506 -5.64 -5.82 19.63
N ASP A 507 -5.22 -5.27 18.48
CA ASP A 507 -5.22 -3.82 18.26
C ASP A 507 -6.63 -3.23 18.40
N ALA A 508 -6.70 -1.98 18.91
CA ALA A 508 -7.94 -1.23 19.06
C ALA A 508 -8.65 -1.04 17.70
N ALA A 509 -9.97 -0.85 17.72
CA ALA A 509 -10.74 -0.71 16.49
C ALA A 509 -11.55 0.59 16.42
N LEU A 510 -11.91 0.99 15.20
CA LEU A 510 -12.80 2.08 14.86
C LEU A 510 -14.02 1.50 14.14
N LYS A 511 -15.19 1.61 14.78
CA LYS A 511 -16.49 1.25 14.19
C LYS A 511 -17.02 2.47 13.44
N ILE A 512 -17.03 2.40 12.12
CA ILE A 512 -17.44 3.49 11.22
C ILE A 512 -18.84 3.18 10.71
N GLN A 513 -19.76 4.13 10.82
CA GLN A 513 -21.14 3.99 10.38
C GLN A 513 -21.48 5.11 9.39
N SER A 514 -22.07 4.78 8.24
CA SER A 514 -22.51 5.77 7.26
C SER A 514 -23.80 5.30 6.59
N ARG A 515 -24.63 6.24 6.13
CA ARG A 515 -25.89 5.95 5.43
C ARG A 515 -25.82 6.42 3.99
N ILE A 516 -25.65 5.45 3.09
CA ILE A 516 -25.80 5.65 1.65
C ILE A 516 -27.26 5.95 1.33
N LYS A 517 -27.46 6.94 0.45
CA LYS A 517 -28.73 7.20 -0.23
C LYS A 517 -28.52 7.13 -1.74
N ASP A 518 -29.30 6.27 -2.38
CA ASP A 518 -29.57 6.21 -3.82
C ASP A 518 -28.30 6.19 -4.68
N ALA A 519 -27.35 5.33 -4.31
CA ALA A 519 -26.10 5.14 -5.03
C ALA A 519 -26.32 4.34 -6.32
N PRO A 520 -25.90 4.85 -7.51
CA PRO A 520 -26.06 4.12 -8.76
C PRO A 520 -25.14 2.90 -8.81
N LEU A 521 -25.73 1.76 -9.15
CA LEU A 521 -25.03 0.50 -9.45
C LEU A 521 -25.03 0.29 -10.97
N ASN A 522 -23.93 0.69 -11.62
CA ASN A 522 -23.73 0.47 -13.05
C ASN A 522 -23.40 -1.01 -13.29
N ILE A 523 -24.23 -1.71 -14.06
CA ILE A 523 -24.05 -3.13 -14.40
C ILE A 523 -23.07 -3.22 -15.58
N THR A 524 -21.94 -3.90 -15.37
CA THR A 524 -20.92 -4.07 -16.43
C THR A 524 -21.05 -5.39 -17.19
N ASP A 525 -21.82 -6.35 -16.68
CA ASP A 525 -22.02 -7.66 -17.31
C ASP A 525 -23.43 -8.22 -17.03
N ASP A 526 -24.26 -8.29 -18.09
CA ASP A 526 -25.64 -8.81 -18.06
C ASP A 526 -25.70 -10.34 -17.86
N ASP A 527 -24.71 -11.10 -18.32
CA ASP A 527 -24.71 -12.55 -18.25
C ASP A 527 -24.29 -13.01 -16.84
N VAL A 528 -23.32 -12.30 -16.22
CA VAL A 528 -23.00 -12.42 -14.78
C VAL A 528 -24.22 -12.05 -13.92
N LEU A 529 -24.94 -10.97 -14.25
CA LEU A 529 -26.19 -10.59 -13.57
C LEU A 529 -27.26 -11.68 -13.71
N THR A 530 -27.42 -12.26 -14.90
CA THR A 530 -28.31 -13.40 -15.15
C THR A 530 -27.94 -14.57 -14.23
N GLY A 531 -26.65 -14.90 -14.12
CA GLY A 531 -26.14 -15.95 -13.24
C GLY A 531 -26.34 -15.69 -11.74
N VAL A 532 -26.26 -14.43 -11.29
CA VAL A 532 -26.61 -14.00 -9.92
C VAL A 532 -28.09 -14.22 -9.64
N LEU A 533 -28.95 -13.72 -10.53
CA LEU A 533 -30.40 -13.87 -10.41
C LEU A 533 -30.80 -15.35 -10.45
N GLN A 534 -30.11 -16.18 -11.24
CA GLN A 534 -30.46 -17.59 -11.41
C GLN A 534 -30.15 -18.44 -10.20
N GLU A 535 -28.97 -18.29 -9.60
CA GLU A 535 -28.65 -18.97 -8.35
C GLU A 535 -29.54 -18.47 -7.21
N TYR A 536 -29.84 -17.17 -7.17
CA TYR A 536 -30.70 -16.60 -6.13
C TYR A 536 -32.15 -17.12 -6.21
N LEU A 537 -32.81 -16.94 -7.36
CA LEU A 537 -34.25 -17.19 -7.53
C LEU A 537 -34.60 -18.68 -7.62
N LEU A 538 -33.73 -19.53 -8.17
CA LEU A 538 -34.01 -20.97 -8.32
C LEU A 538 -33.48 -21.84 -7.18
N ALA A 539 -32.32 -21.51 -6.59
CA ALA A 539 -31.77 -22.30 -5.49
C ALA A 539 -32.22 -21.82 -4.09
N GLY A 540 -32.80 -20.61 -3.99
CA GLY A 540 -33.29 -20.03 -2.73
C GLY A 540 -32.19 -19.72 -1.72
N ARG A 541 -30.94 -19.61 -2.17
CA ARG A 541 -29.76 -19.36 -1.33
C ARG A 541 -29.34 -17.89 -1.41
N PRO A 542 -28.84 -17.28 -0.32
CA PRO A 542 -28.26 -15.94 -0.42
C PRO A 542 -27.03 -15.98 -1.32
N VAL A 543 -27.05 -15.21 -2.41
CA VAL A 543 -25.87 -15.06 -3.28
C VAL A 543 -24.92 -14.07 -2.64
N MET A 544 -23.66 -14.47 -2.50
CA MET A 544 -22.58 -13.64 -1.96
C MET A 544 -21.89 -12.90 -3.11
N LEU A 545 -21.90 -11.57 -3.08
CA LEU A 545 -21.07 -10.74 -3.93
C LEU A 545 -19.83 -10.29 -3.17
N LYS A 546 -18.65 -10.38 -3.79
CA LYS A 546 -17.44 -9.72 -3.27
C LYS A 546 -17.44 -8.27 -3.73
N ILE A 547 -17.24 -7.35 -2.80
CA ILE A 547 -16.96 -5.96 -3.12
C ILE A 547 -15.48 -5.68 -2.85
N VAL A 548 -14.85 -4.98 -3.78
CA VAL A 548 -13.49 -4.43 -3.66
C VAL A 548 -13.58 -2.93 -3.93
N ALA A 549 -13.29 -2.12 -2.91
CA ALA A 549 -13.49 -0.68 -2.95
C ALA A 549 -12.24 0.09 -2.53
N LEU A 550 -12.09 1.28 -3.10
CA LEU A 550 -11.21 2.33 -2.61
C LEU A 550 -12.08 3.37 -1.92
N VAL A 551 -11.75 3.73 -0.69
CA VAL A 551 -12.53 4.62 0.17
C VAL A 551 -11.70 5.86 0.50
N ASP A 552 -12.23 7.04 0.21
CA ASP A 552 -11.70 8.27 0.78
C ASP A 552 -12.48 8.60 2.06
N ALA A 553 -11.77 8.88 3.14
CA ALA A 553 -12.31 9.22 4.44
C ALA A 553 -11.85 10.62 4.87
N GLU A 554 -12.80 11.48 5.21
CA GLU A 554 -12.55 12.76 5.86
C GLU A 554 -12.44 12.52 7.37
N VAL A 555 -11.32 12.94 7.96
CA VAL A 555 -10.93 12.65 9.35
C VAL A 555 -10.63 13.96 10.06
N SER A 556 -11.44 14.27 11.07
CA SER A 556 -11.20 15.37 12.00
C SER A 556 -10.21 14.92 13.08
N THR A 557 -9.17 15.72 13.30
CA THR A 557 -8.06 15.46 14.26
C THR A 557 -7.66 16.74 15.00
N VAL A 558 -6.80 16.63 16.02
CA VAL A 558 -6.21 17.80 16.70
C VAL A 558 -5.31 18.67 15.81
N LEU A 559 -4.92 18.19 14.62
CA LEU A 559 -4.17 18.94 13.60
C LEU A 559 -5.08 19.59 12.53
N GLY A 560 -6.40 19.42 12.64
CA GLY A 560 -7.38 19.87 11.66
C GLY A 560 -8.08 18.73 10.92
N GLU A 561 -8.77 19.08 9.84
CA GLU A 561 -9.46 18.16 8.94
C GLU A 561 -8.48 17.63 7.88
N LEU A 562 -8.37 16.30 7.79
CA LEU A 562 -7.51 15.58 6.84
C LEU A 562 -8.36 14.67 5.96
N ILE A 563 -8.05 14.59 4.66
CA ILE A 563 -8.63 13.57 3.79
C ILE A 563 -7.61 12.45 3.62
N ILE A 564 -7.94 11.24 4.09
CA ILE A 564 -7.18 10.03 3.78
C ILE A 564 -7.79 9.43 2.52
N LYS A 565 -7.01 9.35 1.43
CA LYS A 565 -7.46 8.88 0.12
C LYS A 565 -7.18 7.38 -0.09
N GLU A 566 -7.95 6.77 -0.99
CA GLU A 566 -7.71 5.43 -1.56
C GLU A 566 -7.51 4.29 -0.55
N VAL A 567 -8.15 4.35 0.62
CA VAL A 567 -8.07 3.29 1.64
C VAL A 567 -8.69 2.00 1.07
N PRO A 568 -7.93 0.89 0.97
CA PRO A 568 -8.42 -0.34 0.36
C PRO A 568 -9.39 -1.07 1.29
N ALA A 569 -10.51 -1.53 0.72
CA ALA A 569 -11.56 -2.24 1.45
C ALA A 569 -12.10 -3.44 0.66
N GLU A 570 -12.18 -4.60 1.32
CA GLU A 570 -12.86 -5.78 0.77
C GLU A 570 -13.99 -6.26 1.69
N GLY A 571 -15.05 -6.81 1.11
CA GLY A 571 -16.18 -7.35 1.86
C GLY A 571 -17.04 -8.33 1.06
N LEU A 572 -17.94 -9.03 1.74
CA LEU A 572 -18.94 -9.93 1.14
C LEU A 572 -20.35 -9.44 1.50
N ILE A 573 -21.20 -9.22 0.49
CA ILE A 573 -22.60 -8.82 0.69
C ILE A 573 -23.55 -9.95 0.22
N PRO A 574 -24.48 -10.43 1.07
CA PRO A 574 -25.56 -11.32 0.65
C PRO A 574 -26.73 -10.54 0.00
N LEU A 575 -27.23 -10.99 -1.15
CA LEU A 575 -28.29 -10.33 -1.92
C LEU A 575 -29.63 -11.11 -1.93
N LYS A 576 -30.77 -10.41 -2.00
CA LYS A 576 -32.15 -10.97 -2.07
C LYS A 576 -33.17 -10.04 -2.78
N LEU A 577 -34.08 -10.58 -3.62
CA LEU A 577 -35.13 -9.86 -4.39
C LEU A 577 -36.44 -10.71 -4.58
N ALA A 578 -37.54 -10.17 -5.16
CA ALA A 578 -38.89 -10.83 -5.22
C ALA A 578 -39.79 -10.44 -6.46
N ASN A 579 -40.85 -11.23 -6.78
CA ASN A 579 -41.59 -11.30 -8.09
C ASN A 579 -43.16 -11.19 -8.04
N LEU A 580 -43.87 -11.12 -9.21
CA LEU A 580 -45.32 -10.76 -9.40
C LEU A 580 -46.11 -11.46 -10.59
N THR A 581 -47.48 -11.37 -10.67
CA THR A 581 -48.37 -11.90 -11.77
C THR A 581 -49.77 -11.19 -12.00
N VAL A 582 -50.58 -11.52 -13.07
CA VAL A 582 -51.51 -10.62 -13.87
C VAL A 582 -52.85 -11.27 -14.49
N ARG A 583 -53.69 -10.66 -15.39
CA ARG A 583 -55.10 -11.12 -15.84
C ARG A 583 -55.64 -11.07 -17.36
N ASN A 584 -56.67 -10.28 -17.79
CA ASN A 584 -57.59 -10.53 -19.00
C ASN A 584 -58.56 -9.36 -19.46
N SER A 585 -59.21 -9.32 -20.69
CA SER A 585 -60.37 -8.39 -21.06
C SER A 585 -61.05 -8.29 -22.53
N SER A 586 -60.69 -7.37 -23.48
CA SER A 586 -61.47 -6.95 -24.73
C SER A 586 -61.19 -7.46 -26.23
N LYS A 587 -61.33 -6.63 -27.32
CA LYS A 587 -61.87 -6.96 -28.71
C LYS A 587 -61.22 -8.05 -29.60
N THR A 588 -59.99 -7.90 -30.10
CA THR A 588 -59.17 -9.07 -30.54
C THR A 588 -58.15 -9.37 -29.44
N SER A 589 -57.66 -8.26 -28.89
CA SER A 589 -56.90 -8.07 -27.67
C SER A 589 -57.78 -8.10 -26.43
N LEU A 590 -57.92 -9.28 -25.81
CA LEU A 590 -58.53 -9.47 -24.50
C LEU A 590 -57.69 -8.77 -23.40
N SER A 591 -57.77 -7.44 -23.28
CA SER A 591 -57.10 -6.62 -22.25
C SER A 591 -58.02 -5.94 -21.22
N LEU A 592 -57.79 -6.25 -19.93
CA LEU A 592 -57.99 -5.46 -18.70
C LEU A 592 -57.45 -6.23 -17.46
N GLN A 593 -58.13 -6.22 -16.32
CA GLN A 593 -57.51 -5.86 -15.04
C GLN A 593 -57.65 -6.86 -13.87
N ALA A 594 -56.59 -6.91 -13.06
CA ALA A 594 -56.36 -7.81 -11.93
C ALA A 594 -56.21 -7.04 -10.60
N PHE A 595 -56.55 -7.72 -9.51
CA PHE A 595 -55.95 -7.48 -8.20
C PHE A 595 -55.30 -8.79 -7.76
N VAL A 596 -54.00 -8.76 -7.51
CA VAL A 596 -53.23 -9.92 -7.06
C VAL A 596 -52.65 -9.65 -5.67
N ASN A 597 -52.68 -10.67 -4.82
CA ASN A 597 -52.04 -10.67 -3.52
C ASN A 597 -50.86 -11.64 -3.57
N PHE A 598 -49.69 -11.23 -3.11
CA PHE A 598 -48.50 -12.09 -3.06
C PHE A 598 -47.66 -11.76 -1.82
N THR A 599 -46.91 -12.74 -1.33
CA THR A 599 -46.02 -12.55 -0.18
C THR A 599 -44.58 -12.39 -0.66
N ASN A 600 -43.95 -11.27 -0.29
CA ASN A 600 -42.51 -11.08 -0.35
C ASN A 600 -41.86 -11.82 0.84
N PRO A 601 -41.07 -12.88 0.62
CA PRO A 601 -40.44 -13.66 1.70
C PRO A 601 -39.14 -13.02 2.23
N THR A 602 -38.81 -11.80 1.79
CA THR A 602 -37.59 -11.08 2.17
C THR A 602 -37.90 -9.89 3.09
N GLU A 603 -36.89 -9.44 3.83
CA GLU A 603 -36.95 -8.25 4.70
C GLU A 603 -36.78 -6.94 3.93
N TYR A 604 -36.53 -7.00 2.61
CA TYR A 604 -36.20 -5.86 1.77
C TYR A 604 -37.42 -5.35 0.98
N THR A 605 -37.39 -4.07 0.66
CA THR A 605 -38.40 -3.39 -0.17
C THR A 605 -37.91 -3.17 -1.59
N ALA A 606 -38.81 -3.28 -2.58
CA ALA A 606 -38.53 -2.90 -3.96
C ALA A 606 -39.60 -1.93 -4.49
N GLN A 607 -39.18 -0.94 -5.26
CA GLN A 607 -40.08 -0.04 -5.99
C GLN A 607 -39.91 -0.30 -7.50
N ILE A 608 -41.00 -0.63 -8.19
CA ILE A 608 -41.00 -0.97 -9.62
C ILE A 608 -41.97 -0.02 -10.35
N PRO A 609 -41.45 1.07 -10.98
CA PRO A 609 -42.30 2.07 -11.64
C PRO A 609 -43.09 1.53 -12.84
N TYR A 610 -42.51 0.58 -13.58
CA TYR A 610 -43.15 -0.11 -14.71
C TYR A 610 -42.49 -1.47 -14.93
N ILE A 611 -43.29 -2.49 -15.26
CA ILE A 611 -42.79 -3.72 -15.90
C ILE A 611 -43.85 -4.30 -16.83
N ASN A 612 -43.43 -4.73 -18.03
CA ASN A 612 -44.21 -5.55 -18.97
C ASN A 612 -43.64 -6.99 -19.00
N ILE A 613 -44.48 -8.01 -19.03
CA ILE A 613 -44.07 -9.42 -19.20
C ILE A 613 -44.93 -10.09 -20.28
N HIS A 614 -44.37 -11.06 -21.00
CA HIS A 614 -45.11 -11.88 -21.95
C HIS A 614 -45.79 -13.07 -21.25
N VAL A 615 -46.96 -13.44 -21.77
CA VAL A 615 -47.73 -14.61 -21.36
C VAL A 615 -47.70 -15.62 -22.51
N LEU A 616 -47.25 -16.84 -22.23
CA LEU A 616 -47.04 -17.91 -23.20
C LEU A 616 -47.91 -19.14 -22.87
N SER A 617 -48.30 -19.86 -23.92
CA SER A 617 -48.87 -21.20 -23.86
C SER A 617 -48.16 -22.08 -24.88
N ASN A 618 -47.72 -23.28 -24.48
CA ASN A 618 -46.97 -24.23 -25.32
C ASN A 618 -45.78 -23.61 -26.11
N GLY A 619 -45.14 -22.58 -25.56
CA GLY A 619 -44.01 -21.86 -26.17
C GLY A 619 -44.38 -20.69 -27.08
N SER A 620 -45.66 -20.48 -27.42
CA SER A 620 -46.13 -19.34 -28.22
C SER A 620 -46.65 -18.20 -27.34
N ILE A 621 -46.32 -16.96 -27.70
CA ILE A 621 -46.81 -15.76 -27.00
C ILE A 621 -48.29 -15.56 -27.33
N ILE A 622 -49.13 -15.61 -26.28
CA ILE A 622 -50.58 -15.42 -26.34
C ILE A 622 -51.02 -14.06 -25.79
N GLY A 623 -50.14 -13.36 -25.07
CA GLY A 623 -50.43 -12.02 -24.56
C GLY A 623 -49.26 -11.32 -23.88
N ASP A 624 -49.53 -10.12 -23.35
CA ASP A 624 -48.67 -9.40 -22.42
C ASP A 624 -49.38 -9.06 -21.10
N ALA A 625 -48.63 -8.50 -20.16
CA ALA A 625 -49.03 -8.25 -18.79
C ALA A 625 -48.21 -7.09 -18.19
N THR A 626 -48.85 -6.02 -17.69
CA THR A 626 -48.19 -4.78 -17.21
C THR A 626 -48.66 -4.34 -15.83
N THR A 627 -47.72 -4.04 -14.92
CA THR A 627 -47.97 -3.25 -13.70
C THR A 627 -47.27 -1.89 -13.75
N ARG A 628 -47.71 -0.94 -12.90
CA ARG A 628 -47.22 0.43 -12.81
C ARG A 628 -47.16 0.88 -11.34
N ASN A 629 -46.14 1.65 -10.99
CA ASN A 629 -45.96 2.26 -9.65
C ASN A 629 -46.13 1.27 -8.49
N LEU A 630 -45.61 0.06 -8.66
CA LEU A 630 -45.62 -0.97 -7.64
C LEU A 630 -44.67 -0.58 -6.50
N SER A 631 -45.16 -0.73 -5.27
CA SER A 631 -44.33 -0.82 -4.07
C SER A 631 -44.45 -2.21 -3.48
N VAL A 632 -43.32 -2.85 -3.17
CA VAL A 632 -43.24 -4.17 -2.56
C VAL A 632 -42.69 -4.03 -1.15
N GLY A 633 -43.55 -4.17 -0.14
CA GLY A 633 -43.17 -4.27 1.26
C GLY A 633 -42.73 -5.70 1.64
N PRO A 634 -42.08 -5.90 2.80
CA PRO A 634 -41.85 -7.22 3.39
C PRO A 634 -43.17 -7.90 3.75
N GLY A 635 -43.26 -9.22 3.59
CA GLY A 635 -44.48 -9.97 3.90
C GLY A 635 -45.59 -9.80 2.84
N ASN A 636 -46.84 -9.76 3.29
CA ASN A 636 -48.00 -9.86 2.39
C ASN A 636 -48.35 -8.52 1.71
N ASN A 637 -48.20 -8.48 0.39
CA ASN A 637 -48.58 -7.36 -0.47
C ASN A 637 -49.97 -7.64 -1.07
N THR A 638 -50.90 -6.71 -0.90
CA THR A 638 -52.31 -6.90 -1.29
C THR A 638 -52.81 -5.84 -2.27
N ASN A 639 -53.86 -6.17 -3.01
CA ASN A 639 -54.53 -5.30 -3.98
C ASN A 639 -53.60 -4.76 -5.08
N VAL A 640 -52.58 -5.52 -5.49
CA VAL A 640 -51.65 -5.08 -6.53
C VAL A 640 -52.36 -5.12 -7.88
N LEU A 641 -52.50 -3.94 -8.48
CA LEU A 641 -53.20 -3.70 -9.74
C LEU A 641 -52.35 -4.15 -10.93
N VAL A 642 -52.92 -5.00 -11.80
CA VAL A 642 -52.19 -5.44 -13.00
C VAL A 642 -53.07 -5.72 -14.21
N GLU A 643 -52.59 -5.39 -15.40
CA GLU A 643 -53.39 -5.35 -16.64
C GLU A 643 -52.78 -6.33 -17.67
N ALA A 644 -53.56 -7.16 -18.37
CA ALA A 644 -53.00 -8.14 -19.33
C ALA A 644 -53.75 -8.20 -20.64
N THR A 645 -53.02 -8.00 -21.75
CA THR A 645 -53.53 -8.05 -23.12
C THR A 645 -53.29 -9.44 -23.70
N TRP A 646 -54.29 -10.31 -23.65
CA TRP A 646 -54.30 -11.51 -24.48
C TRP A 646 -54.58 -11.10 -25.93
N ASP A 647 -53.60 -11.19 -26.83
CA ASP A 647 -53.80 -10.96 -28.28
C ASP A 647 -52.91 -11.92 -29.09
N PRO A 648 -53.23 -13.23 -29.12
CA PRO A 648 -52.36 -14.22 -29.70
C PRO A 648 -52.07 -13.94 -31.18
N SER A 649 -53.06 -13.44 -31.93
CA SER A 649 -52.93 -13.05 -33.32
C SER A 649 -51.89 -11.95 -33.53
N ARG A 650 -51.83 -10.94 -32.65
CA ARG A 650 -50.86 -9.84 -32.74
C ARG A 650 -49.47 -10.21 -32.22
N PHE A 651 -49.38 -11.01 -31.16
CA PHE A 651 -48.10 -11.34 -30.51
C PHE A 651 -47.39 -12.57 -31.10
N GLY A 652 -48.13 -13.57 -31.58
CA GLY A 652 -47.59 -14.85 -32.06
C GLY A 652 -48.21 -15.39 -33.35
N GLY A 653 -49.05 -14.61 -34.03
CA GLY A 653 -49.63 -14.96 -35.33
C GLY A 653 -50.72 -16.03 -35.29
N GLU A 654 -50.97 -16.64 -36.45
CA GLU A 654 -52.10 -17.57 -36.65
C GLU A 654 -51.99 -18.85 -35.80
N ASP A 655 -50.77 -19.33 -35.55
CA ASP A 655 -50.55 -20.54 -34.74
C ASP A 655 -50.71 -20.26 -33.25
N ALA A 656 -50.30 -19.07 -32.77
CA ALA A 656 -50.65 -18.63 -31.42
C ALA A 656 -52.16 -18.44 -31.25
N ALA A 657 -52.89 -17.98 -32.29
CA ALA A 657 -54.35 -17.92 -32.27
C ALA A 657 -55.00 -19.31 -32.16
N LYS A 658 -54.47 -20.33 -32.84
CA LYS A 658 -54.90 -21.74 -32.68
C LYS A 658 -54.63 -22.25 -31.26
N ILE A 659 -53.43 -22.00 -30.72
CA ILE A 659 -53.05 -22.39 -29.35
C ILE A 659 -53.89 -21.66 -28.30
N GLY A 660 -54.24 -20.39 -28.52
CA GLY A 660 -55.12 -19.62 -27.64
C GLY A 660 -56.55 -20.16 -27.62
N ARG A 661 -57.14 -20.43 -28.80
CA ARG A 661 -58.46 -21.09 -28.93
C ARG A 661 -58.49 -22.45 -28.25
N GLU A 662 -57.44 -23.25 -28.42
CA GLU A 662 -57.30 -24.56 -27.81
C GLU A 662 -57.21 -24.46 -26.27
N LEU A 663 -56.39 -23.54 -25.74
CA LEU A 663 -56.27 -23.30 -24.30
C LEU A 663 -57.62 -22.92 -23.68
N LEU A 664 -58.39 -22.03 -24.33
CA LEU A 664 -59.73 -21.62 -23.87
C LEU A 664 -60.71 -22.80 -23.88
N SER A 665 -60.71 -23.60 -24.94
CA SER A 665 -61.58 -24.78 -25.10
C SER A 665 -61.29 -25.86 -24.05
N GLN A 666 -60.00 -26.12 -23.80
CA GLN A 666 -59.53 -27.00 -22.72
C GLN A 666 -59.91 -26.47 -21.33
N TYR A 667 -59.74 -25.17 -21.09
CA TYR A 667 -60.06 -24.52 -19.81
C TYR A 667 -61.55 -24.62 -19.46
N ILE A 668 -62.47 -24.28 -20.37
CA ILE A 668 -63.92 -24.37 -20.09
C ILE A 668 -64.42 -25.81 -19.95
N SER A 669 -63.73 -26.77 -20.57
CA SER A 669 -64.01 -28.21 -20.48
C SER A 669 -63.41 -28.87 -19.24
N GLY A 670 -62.68 -28.13 -18.40
CA GLY A 670 -62.13 -28.61 -17.12
C GLY A 670 -60.80 -29.36 -17.21
N PHE A 671 -60.07 -29.26 -18.32
CA PHE A 671 -58.72 -29.82 -18.44
C PHE A 671 -57.71 -29.02 -17.60
N ASN A 672 -56.63 -29.67 -17.15
CA ASN A 672 -55.54 -28.99 -16.45
C ASN A 672 -54.67 -28.23 -17.45
N THR A 673 -54.84 -26.91 -17.57
CA THR A 673 -54.00 -26.06 -18.42
C THR A 673 -52.98 -25.24 -17.60
N THR A 674 -51.95 -24.72 -18.30
CA THR A 674 -50.83 -23.98 -17.71
C THR A 674 -50.51 -22.74 -18.54
N LEU A 675 -50.07 -21.67 -17.85
CA LEU A 675 -49.58 -20.43 -18.44
C LEU A 675 -48.14 -20.19 -17.98
N THR A 676 -47.28 -19.76 -18.90
CA THR A 676 -45.88 -19.44 -18.62
C THR A 676 -45.66 -17.93 -18.77
N PHE A 677 -45.12 -17.29 -17.74
CA PHE A 677 -44.85 -15.84 -17.70
C PHE A 677 -43.34 -15.60 -17.84
N VAL A 678 -42.94 -14.71 -18.76
CA VAL A 678 -41.52 -14.50 -19.15
C VAL A 678 -41.28 -13.01 -19.38
N THR A 679 -40.16 -12.46 -18.89
CA THR A 679 -39.74 -11.09 -19.25
C THR A 679 -39.04 -11.07 -20.61
N HIS A 680 -38.81 -9.87 -21.15
CA HIS A 680 -38.12 -9.63 -22.42
C HIS A 680 -37.28 -8.34 -22.31
N GLU A 681 -36.50 -8.05 -23.33
CA GLU A 681 -35.65 -6.84 -23.41
C GLU A 681 -36.45 -5.55 -23.16
N GLY A 682 -37.69 -5.46 -23.66
CA GLY A 682 -38.58 -4.32 -23.43
C GLY A 682 -39.35 -4.35 -22.10
N SER A 683 -39.08 -5.30 -21.19
CA SER A 683 -39.82 -5.43 -19.92
C SER A 683 -39.64 -4.23 -19.01
N ILE A 684 -38.43 -3.66 -18.96
CA ILE A 684 -38.08 -2.50 -18.12
C ILE A 684 -37.43 -1.48 -19.07
N PRO A 685 -38.16 -0.46 -19.57
CA PRO A 685 -37.73 0.36 -20.70
C PRO A 685 -36.35 1.04 -20.58
N ASN A 686 -35.96 1.42 -19.36
CA ASN A 686 -34.68 2.08 -19.10
C ASN A 686 -33.55 1.10 -18.70
N GLN A 687 -33.84 -0.20 -18.61
CA GLN A 687 -32.90 -1.26 -18.20
C GLN A 687 -33.12 -2.53 -19.04
N PRO A 688 -32.81 -2.50 -20.36
CA PRO A 688 -33.07 -3.62 -21.27
C PRO A 688 -32.20 -4.86 -20.98
N GLY A 689 -30.98 -4.64 -20.49
CA GLY A 689 -30.08 -5.71 -20.02
C GLY A 689 -30.72 -6.53 -18.89
N LEU A 690 -31.24 -5.86 -17.86
CA LEU A 690 -32.02 -6.50 -16.78
C LEU A 690 -33.30 -7.19 -17.30
N GLY A 691 -34.02 -6.58 -18.24
CA GLY A 691 -35.21 -7.19 -18.87
C GLY A 691 -34.90 -8.50 -19.60
N LYS A 692 -33.80 -8.51 -20.36
CA LYS A 692 -33.23 -9.68 -21.03
C LYS A 692 -32.70 -10.72 -20.03
N ALA A 693 -31.95 -10.31 -19.00
CA ALA A 693 -31.42 -11.19 -17.96
C ALA A 693 -32.53 -11.93 -17.20
N LEU A 694 -33.63 -11.22 -16.91
CA LEU A 694 -34.80 -11.82 -16.27
C LEU A 694 -35.56 -12.82 -17.16
N SER A 695 -35.31 -12.87 -18.48
CA SER A 695 -36.07 -13.74 -19.40
C SER A 695 -35.80 -15.23 -19.17
N GLY A 696 -34.72 -15.58 -18.47
CA GLY A 696 -34.46 -16.94 -17.98
C GLY A 696 -35.47 -17.43 -16.93
N PHE A 697 -36.25 -16.54 -16.30
CA PHE A 697 -37.23 -16.89 -15.24
C PHE A 697 -38.63 -17.12 -15.80
N ALA A 698 -38.76 -18.16 -16.63
CA ALA A 698 -40.05 -18.63 -17.14
C ALA A 698 -40.93 -19.23 -16.03
N VAL A 699 -41.75 -18.40 -15.36
CA VAL A 699 -42.63 -18.83 -14.27
C VAL A 699 -43.86 -19.53 -14.86
N THR A 700 -43.94 -20.86 -14.75
CA THR A 700 -45.11 -21.63 -15.21
C THR A 700 -46.09 -21.87 -14.07
N LEU A 701 -47.31 -21.37 -14.21
CA LEU A 701 -48.42 -21.56 -13.27
C LEU A 701 -49.52 -22.43 -13.87
N ARG A 702 -50.20 -23.22 -13.04
CA ARG A 702 -51.48 -23.85 -13.41
C ARG A 702 -52.57 -22.79 -13.41
N THR A 703 -53.47 -22.82 -14.37
CA THR A 703 -54.62 -21.90 -14.36
C THR A 703 -55.52 -22.18 -13.15
N PRO A 704 -56.15 -21.15 -12.55
CA PRO A 704 -57.23 -21.36 -11.58
C PRO A 704 -58.31 -22.25 -12.20
N ARG A 705 -58.97 -23.08 -11.39
CA ARG A 705 -60.18 -23.79 -11.86
C ARG A 705 -61.39 -22.88 -11.74
N LEU A 706 -62.43 -23.17 -12.53
CA LEU A 706 -63.77 -22.67 -12.25
C LEU A 706 -64.20 -23.13 -10.85
N SER A 707 -64.94 -22.31 -10.12
CA SER A 707 -65.51 -22.69 -8.82
C SER A 707 -67.03 -22.63 -8.91
N THR A 708 -67.70 -23.75 -8.65
CA THR A 708 -69.13 -23.78 -8.39
C THR A 708 -69.42 -23.01 -7.10
N PRO A 709 -70.49 -22.20 -7.04
CA PRO A 709 -71.03 -21.74 -5.76
C PRO A 709 -71.45 -22.95 -4.93
N ASP A 710 -71.13 -22.96 -3.64
CA ASP A 710 -71.56 -24.02 -2.72
C ASP A 710 -73.08 -23.95 -2.50
N THR A 711 -73.84 -24.71 -3.30
CA THR A 711 -75.30 -24.78 -3.19
C THR A 711 -75.67 -25.72 -2.04
N GLY A 712 -75.62 -25.20 -0.81
CA GLY A 712 -75.92 -25.92 0.44
C GLY A 712 -77.33 -26.52 0.52
N ARG A 713 -77.54 -27.62 -0.19
CA ARG A 713 -78.56 -28.64 0.02
C ARG A 713 -77.83 -29.86 0.56
N GLY A 714 -78.23 -30.27 1.76
CA GLY A 714 -77.50 -31.26 2.56
C GLY A 714 -77.58 -32.69 2.02
N ASP A 715 -76.87 -33.55 2.74
CA ASP A 715 -76.64 -34.95 2.42
C ASP A 715 -77.94 -35.76 2.26
N ASP A 716 -78.08 -36.46 1.14
CA ASP A 716 -78.56 -37.85 1.11
C ASP A 716 -78.13 -38.52 -0.21
N ASP A 717 -78.14 -39.87 -0.23
CA ASP A 717 -77.86 -40.76 -1.38
C ASP A 717 -76.49 -40.60 -2.10
N GLY A 718 -75.54 -41.44 -1.72
CA GLY A 718 -74.18 -41.45 -2.29
C GLY A 718 -74.04 -42.18 -3.63
N GLU A 719 -74.20 -41.45 -4.74
CA GLU A 719 -73.62 -41.78 -6.04
C GLU A 719 -72.41 -40.87 -6.33
N GLU A 720 -71.40 -41.38 -7.05
CA GLU A 720 -70.19 -40.61 -7.38
C GLU A 720 -70.52 -39.41 -8.28
N ASP A 721 -70.56 -38.21 -7.73
CA ASP A 721 -70.40 -36.98 -8.51
C ASP A 721 -68.91 -36.69 -8.73
N ASP A 722 -68.55 -36.32 -9.96
CA ASP A 722 -67.15 -36.20 -10.39
C ASP A 722 -66.40 -35.05 -9.70
N GLY A 723 -67.12 -34.14 -9.02
CA GLY A 723 -66.57 -32.96 -8.35
C GLY A 723 -65.89 -31.97 -9.31
N LYS A 724 -66.16 -32.10 -10.61
CA LYS A 724 -65.54 -31.31 -11.68
C LYS A 724 -66.42 -30.08 -11.99
N PRO A 725 -65.94 -28.86 -11.74
CA PRO A 725 -66.72 -27.65 -12.01
C PRO A 725 -66.76 -27.37 -13.51
N HIS A 726 -67.90 -27.70 -14.13
CA HIS A 726 -68.16 -27.53 -15.56
C HIS A 726 -68.92 -26.22 -15.85
N PHE A 727 -68.82 -25.72 -17.10
CA PHE A 727 -69.60 -24.56 -17.55
C PHE A 727 -71.11 -24.83 -17.61
N ILE A 728 -71.50 -26.09 -17.82
CA ILE A 728 -72.87 -26.59 -17.73
C ILE A 728 -73.01 -27.38 -16.42
N LEU A 729 -73.97 -27.02 -15.56
CA LEU A 729 -74.17 -27.65 -14.25
C LEU A 729 -75.23 -28.77 -14.28
N ASP A 730 -76.40 -28.51 -14.87
CA ASP A 730 -77.51 -29.47 -15.00
C ASP A 730 -78.29 -29.13 -16.27
N ALA A 731 -78.90 -30.13 -16.90
CA ALA A 731 -79.73 -30.01 -18.09
C ALA A 731 -81.16 -30.47 -17.78
N THR A 732 -82.15 -29.86 -18.45
CA THR A 732 -83.54 -30.31 -18.43
C THR A 732 -84.01 -30.54 -19.87
N PHE A 733 -84.40 -31.75 -20.18
CA PHE A 733 -84.91 -32.15 -21.49
C PHE A 733 -86.44 -32.27 -21.45
N HIS A 734 -87.11 -31.72 -22.46
CA HIS A 734 -88.57 -31.71 -22.63
C HIS A 734 -88.94 -32.51 -23.89
N LEU A 735 -89.37 -33.76 -23.72
CA LEU A 735 -89.56 -34.70 -24.83
C LEU A 735 -90.69 -34.30 -25.79
N PHE A 736 -91.79 -33.73 -25.30
CA PHE A 736 -92.96 -33.38 -26.13
C PHE A 736 -92.73 -32.11 -26.95
N THR A 737 -91.96 -31.16 -26.42
CA THR A 737 -91.60 -29.92 -27.15
C THR A 737 -90.32 -30.05 -27.97
N SER A 738 -89.59 -31.16 -27.85
CA SER A 738 -88.26 -31.36 -28.43
C SER A 738 -87.29 -30.22 -28.10
N THR A 739 -87.21 -29.85 -26.81
CA THR A 739 -86.29 -28.80 -26.34
C THR A 739 -85.44 -29.23 -25.15
N ALA A 740 -84.29 -28.57 -24.99
CA ALA A 740 -83.43 -28.65 -23.82
C ALA A 740 -83.22 -27.28 -23.20
N GLN A 741 -83.06 -27.23 -21.88
CA GLN A 741 -82.71 -26.04 -21.13
C GLN A 741 -81.53 -26.35 -20.19
N PHE A 742 -80.52 -25.49 -20.16
CA PHE A 742 -79.27 -25.73 -19.45
C PHE A 742 -79.07 -24.71 -18.34
N THR A 743 -78.60 -25.19 -17.19
CA THR A 743 -78.09 -24.35 -16.11
C THR A 743 -76.61 -24.07 -16.40
N LEU A 744 -76.28 -22.82 -16.70
CA LEU A 744 -74.96 -22.37 -17.11
C LEU A 744 -74.30 -21.54 -16.01
N LEU A 745 -73.03 -21.80 -15.73
CA LEU A 745 -72.22 -21.04 -14.78
C LEU A 745 -71.26 -20.12 -15.53
N SER A 746 -71.53 -18.81 -15.52
CA SER A 746 -70.62 -17.84 -16.12
C SER A 746 -69.32 -17.72 -15.31
N PRO A 747 -68.13 -17.91 -15.91
CA PRO A 747 -66.85 -17.67 -15.25
C PRO A 747 -66.55 -16.18 -15.00
N MET A 748 -67.41 -15.27 -15.47
CA MET A 748 -67.21 -13.82 -15.39
C MET A 748 -68.03 -13.22 -14.25
N GLN A 749 -67.38 -12.44 -13.39
CA GLN A 749 -68.01 -11.84 -12.20
C GLN A 749 -68.84 -10.57 -12.49
N HIS A 750 -68.55 -9.87 -13.60
CA HIS A 750 -69.15 -8.56 -13.92
C HIS A 750 -69.66 -8.44 -15.36
N ASN A 751 -69.04 -9.17 -16.31
CA ASN A 751 -69.38 -9.12 -17.72
C ASN A 751 -70.28 -10.30 -18.12
N SER A 752 -71.30 -10.06 -18.93
CA SER A 752 -72.11 -11.14 -19.52
C SER A 752 -71.41 -11.72 -20.75
N ILE A 753 -71.46 -13.04 -20.87
CA ILE A 753 -71.03 -13.76 -22.09
C ILE A 753 -72.25 -13.86 -23.01
N TYR A 754 -72.05 -13.82 -24.32
CA TYR A 754 -73.06 -14.19 -25.31
C TYR A 754 -72.65 -15.50 -25.97
N ILE A 755 -73.56 -16.45 -26.06
CA ILE A 755 -73.42 -17.63 -26.93
C ILE A 755 -74.17 -17.29 -28.20
N GLU A 756 -73.46 -17.29 -29.33
CA GLU A 756 -73.98 -16.84 -30.63
C GLU A 756 -74.37 -18.00 -31.54
N THR A 757 -73.62 -19.09 -31.50
CA THR A 757 -73.94 -20.32 -32.23
C THR A 757 -73.67 -21.55 -31.38
N ILE A 758 -74.43 -22.62 -31.59
CA ILE A 758 -74.28 -23.93 -30.98
C ILE A 758 -74.36 -25.00 -32.06
N ASN A 759 -73.39 -25.91 -32.09
CA ASN A 759 -73.46 -27.16 -32.83
C ASN A 759 -72.94 -28.28 -31.92
N ALA A 760 -73.85 -28.96 -31.22
CA ALA A 760 -73.52 -29.89 -30.14
C ALA A 760 -74.36 -31.17 -30.20
N THR A 761 -73.80 -32.29 -29.72
CA THR A 761 -74.47 -33.58 -29.60
C THR A 761 -74.36 -34.09 -28.17
N ALA A 762 -75.47 -34.59 -27.63
CA ALA A 762 -75.52 -35.25 -26.33
C ALA A 762 -75.38 -36.77 -26.50
N PHE A 763 -74.62 -37.42 -25.62
CA PHE A 763 -74.34 -38.85 -25.63
C PHE A 763 -74.66 -39.51 -24.29
N TYR A 764 -75.30 -40.67 -24.35
CA TYR A 764 -75.50 -41.56 -23.22
C TYR A 764 -74.36 -42.59 -23.16
N ASN A 765 -73.88 -42.92 -21.96
CA ASN A 765 -72.77 -43.85 -21.74
C ASN A 765 -71.54 -43.56 -22.64
N HIS A 766 -71.18 -42.29 -22.76
CA HIS A 766 -70.05 -41.74 -23.55
C HIS A 766 -70.08 -41.93 -25.09
N THR A 767 -70.91 -42.82 -25.64
CA THR A 767 -70.92 -43.16 -27.08
C THR A 767 -72.28 -43.07 -27.78
N GLU A 768 -73.40 -43.29 -27.08
CA GLU A 768 -74.71 -43.46 -27.73
C GLU A 768 -75.40 -42.10 -27.96
N PRO A 769 -75.57 -41.63 -29.21
CA PRO A 769 -76.13 -40.30 -29.46
C PRO A 769 -77.60 -40.23 -29.03
N VAL A 770 -77.94 -39.21 -28.25
CA VAL A 770 -79.29 -38.97 -27.70
C VAL A 770 -80.06 -37.97 -28.56
N GLY A 771 -79.39 -36.88 -28.92
CA GLY A 771 -79.92 -35.80 -29.74
C GLY A 771 -78.86 -34.76 -30.08
N ARG A 772 -79.10 -34.03 -31.16
CA ARG A 772 -78.24 -32.95 -31.66
C ARG A 772 -78.95 -31.60 -31.48
N MET A 773 -78.17 -30.56 -31.22
CA MET A 773 -78.63 -29.18 -31.12
C MET A 773 -77.83 -28.34 -32.11
N GLU A 774 -78.53 -27.67 -33.02
CA GLU A 774 -77.99 -26.71 -33.97
C GLU A 774 -78.81 -25.42 -33.82
N TYR A 775 -78.18 -24.33 -33.40
CA TYR A 775 -78.86 -23.09 -33.03
C TYR A 775 -77.96 -21.88 -33.34
N ASP A 776 -78.52 -20.86 -33.98
CA ASP A 776 -77.83 -19.73 -34.59
C ASP A 776 -78.27 -18.35 -34.06
N LEU A 777 -79.16 -18.33 -33.06
CA LEU A 777 -79.66 -17.11 -32.44
C LEU A 777 -78.91 -16.81 -31.13
N PRO A 778 -78.36 -15.59 -30.96
CA PRO A 778 -77.55 -15.27 -29.79
C PRO A 778 -78.38 -15.12 -28.52
N PHE A 779 -77.89 -15.68 -27.40
CA PHE A 779 -78.44 -15.47 -26.07
C PHE A 779 -77.37 -15.10 -25.04
N ILE A 780 -77.82 -14.50 -23.94
CA ILE A 780 -76.96 -13.94 -22.89
C ILE A 780 -76.81 -14.91 -21.71
N VAL A 781 -75.58 -15.04 -21.22
CA VAL A 781 -75.18 -15.77 -20.01
C VAL A 781 -74.62 -14.74 -19.02
N PRO A 782 -75.45 -14.19 -18.12
CA PRO A 782 -75.02 -13.18 -17.15
C PRO A 782 -74.07 -13.77 -16.09
N PRO A 783 -73.36 -12.93 -15.33
CA PRO A 783 -72.51 -13.36 -14.21
C PRO A 783 -73.20 -14.32 -13.23
N GLY A 784 -72.46 -15.34 -12.78
CA GLY A 784 -72.98 -16.38 -11.88
C GLY A 784 -73.81 -17.45 -12.60
N THR A 785 -74.75 -18.07 -11.87
CA THR A 785 -75.60 -19.15 -12.39
C THR A 785 -76.82 -18.60 -13.12
N SER A 786 -77.07 -19.09 -14.34
CA SER A 786 -78.18 -18.67 -15.20
C SER A 786 -78.82 -19.85 -15.93
N LEU A 787 -80.01 -19.65 -16.49
CA LEU A 787 -80.71 -20.63 -17.33
C LEU A 787 -80.67 -20.18 -18.79
N SER A 788 -80.36 -21.10 -19.70
CA SER A 788 -80.48 -20.88 -21.15
C SER A 788 -81.95 -20.64 -21.55
N PRO A 789 -82.22 -20.09 -22.76
CA PRO A 789 -83.51 -20.32 -23.42
C PRO A 789 -83.74 -21.82 -23.65
N LYS A 790 -84.98 -22.20 -23.99
CA LYS A 790 -85.28 -23.56 -24.47
C LYS A 790 -84.74 -23.71 -25.89
N LEU A 791 -83.64 -24.46 -26.03
CA LEU A 791 -82.97 -24.74 -27.29
C LEU A 791 -83.66 -25.94 -27.98
N PRO A 792 -83.83 -25.95 -29.31
CA PRO A 792 -84.38 -27.09 -30.04
C PRO A 792 -83.42 -28.28 -30.03
N VAL A 793 -83.96 -29.50 -30.00
CA VAL A 793 -83.20 -30.76 -30.01
C VAL A 793 -83.73 -31.70 -31.09
N ASP A 794 -82.89 -32.03 -32.06
CA ASP A 794 -83.13 -33.11 -33.01
C ASP A 794 -82.80 -34.45 -32.35
N TRP A 795 -83.84 -35.14 -31.87
CA TRP A 795 -83.71 -36.46 -31.24
C TRP A 795 -83.14 -37.51 -32.20
N SER A 796 -82.21 -38.33 -31.70
CA SER A 796 -81.69 -39.50 -32.43
C SER A 796 -82.69 -40.67 -32.35
N VAL A 797 -83.87 -40.49 -32.95
CA VAL A 797 -84.98 -41.45 -32.85
C VAL A 797 -84.55 -42.83 -33.38
N GLY A 798 -84.60 -43.83 -32.49
CA GLY A 798 -84.14 -45.20 -32.76
C GLY A 798 -82.74 -45.53 -32.24
N SER A 799 -82.02 -44.59 -31.62
CA SER A 799 -80.77 -44.87 -30.92
C SER A 799 -81.00 -45.43 -29.50
N VAL A 800 -79.99 -46.13 -28.97
CA VAL A 800 -79.97 -46.59 -27.58
C VAL A 800 -80.02 -45.39 -26.62
N GLY A 801 -79.35 -44.28 -26.95
CA GLY A 801 -79.34 -43.05 -26.16
C GLY A 801 -80.73 -42.40 -26.04
N TYR A 802 -81.47 -42.28 -27.14
CA TYR A 802 -82.83 -41.74 -27.11
C TYR A 802 -83.81 -42.67 -26.38
N GLU A 803 -83.67 -43.99 -26.53
CA GLU A 803 -84.44 -44.94 -25.72
C GLU A 803 -84.17 -44.79 -24.22
N SER A 804 -82.90 -44.65 -23.80
CA SER A 804 -82.52 -44.44 -22.41
C SER A 804 -83.08 -43.13 -21.86
N LEU A 805 -83.01 -42.04 -22.63
CA LEU A 805 -83.65 -40.77 -22.27
C LEU A 805 -85.16 -40.93 -22.07
N ARG A 806 -85.85 -41.63 -22.98
CA ARG A 806 -87.30 -41.87 -22.86
C ARG A 806 -87.66 -42.78 -21.68
N LYS A 807 -86.78 -43.71 -21.30
CA LYS A 807 -86.95 -44.57 -20.11
C LYS A 807 -86.73 -43.79 -18.80
N ALA A 808 -85.93 -42.72 -18.82
CA ALA A 808 -85.69 -41.82 -17.69
C ALA A 808 -86.75 -40.71 -17.51
N LEU A 809 -87.85 -40.72 -18.26
CA LEU A 809 -88.91 -39.72 -18.18
C LEU A 809 -89.53 -39.63 -16.77
N GLY A 810 -89.44 -38.44 -16.16
CA GLY A 810 -89.84 -38.19 -14.77
C GLY A 810 -88.71 -38.36 -13.74
N GLY A 811 -87.50 -38.70 -14.18
CA GLY A 811 -86.29 -38.84 -13.36
C GLY A 811 -85.09 -38.09 -13.95
N LYS A 812 -83.89 -38.54 -13.58
CA LYS A 812 -82.60 -38.04 -14.10
C LYS A 812 -81.79 -39.16 -14.74
N LEU A 813 -80.89 -38.79 -15.65
CA LEU A 813 -79.72 -39.60 -16.03
C LEU A 813 -78.48 -38.69 -16.17
N LYS A 814 -77.29 -39.28 -16.31
CA LYS A 814 -76.05 -38.55 -16.66
C LYS A 814 -75.80 -38.62 -18.17
N LEU A 815 -75.40 -37.51 -18.79
CA LEU A 815 -75.09 -37.39 -20.22
C LEU A 815 -73.77 -36.67 -20.46
N ASP A 816 -73.05 -37.10 -21.50
CA ASP A 816 -71.92 -36.35 -22.06
C ASP A 816 -72.43 -35.32 -23.07
N GLY A 817 -71.82 -34.14 -23.12
CA GLY A 817 -72.08 -33.12 -24.15
C GLY A 817 -70.79 -32.77 -24.89
N ARG A 818 -70.79 -32.85 -26.22
CA ARG A 818 -69.64 -32.47 -27.07
C ARG A 818 -70.10 -31.59 -28.23
N GLY A 819 -69.41 -30.49 -28.50
CA GLY A 819 -69.80 -29.57 -29.57
C GLY A 819 -68.88 -28.38 -29.76
N THR A 820 -69.19 -27.56 -30.78
CA THR A 820 -68.58 -26.25 -31.02
C THR A 820 -69.57 -25.12 -30.74
N PHE A 821 -69.04 -24.02 -30.22
CA PHE A 821 -69.80 -22.89 -29.72
C PHE A 821 -69.16 -21.58 -30.20
N GLY A 822 -69.93 -20.75 -30.89
CA GLY A 822 -69.57 -19.36 -31.14
C GLY A 822 -69.85 -18.53 -29.90
N VAL A 823 -68.84 -17.83 -29.38
CA VAL A 823 -68.91 -17.10 -28.12
C VAL A 823 -68.44 -15.66 -28.33
N ARG A 824 -69.21 -14.69 -27.78
CA ARG A 824 -68.85 -13.28 -27.77
C ARG A 824 -68.77 -12.71 -26.35
N LEU A 825 -67.66 -12.05 -26.02
CA LEU A 825 -67.46 -11.30 -24.78
C LEU A 825 -67.32 -9.81 -25.11
N GLY A 826 -68.39 -9.04 -24.86
CA GLY A 826 -68.48 -7.65 -25.31
C GLY A 826 -68.45 -7.57 -26.84
N GLU A 827 -67.29 -7.18 -27.38
CA GLU A 827 -67.02 -7.12 -28.82
C GLU A 827 -66.06 -8.22 -29.34
N TRP A 828 -65.46 -9.04 -28.47
CA TRP A 828 -64.56 -10.14 -28.86
C TRP A 828 -65.33 -11.38 -29.23
N THR A 829 -65.09 -11.96 -30.40
CA THR A 829 -65.74 -13.18 -30.92
C THR A 829 -64.73 -14.29 -31.17
N GLU A 830 -65.07 -15.52 -30.80
CA GLU A 830 -64.26 -16.72 -31.10
C GLU A 830 -65.16 -17.97 -31.18
N THR A 831 -64.75 -18.98 -31.96
CA THR A 831 -65.37 -20.31 -31.96
C THR A 831 -64.51 -21.27 -31.15
N ILE A 832 -65.08 -21.84 -30.10
CA ILE A 832 -64.40 -22.78 -29.19
C ILE A 832 -65.10 -24.14 -29.19
N TRP A 833 -64.40 -25.19 -28.79
CA TRP A 833 -65.00 -26.50 -28.55
C TRP A 833 -65.25 -26.71 -27.05
N TYR A 834 -66.23 -27.56 -26.72
CA TYR A 834 -66.54 -27.95 -25.35
C TYR A 834 -66.78 -29.46 -25.26
N ILE A 835 -66.23 -30.07 -24.20
CA ILE A 835 -66.50 -31.44 -23.77
C ILE A 835 -66.88 -31.39 -22.28
N GLY A 836 -68.12 -31.78 -21.97
CA GLY A 836 -68.56 -32.08 -20.61
C GLY A 836 -68.93 -33.55 -20.49
N THR A 837 -68.58 -34.17 -19.36
CA THR A 837 -68.81 -35.60 -19.11
C THR A 837 -69.72 -35.79 -17.91
N GLY A 838 -70.66 -36.73 -17.98
CA GLY A 838 -71.51 -37.10 -16.84
C GLY A 838 -72.46 -36.00 -16.33
N ILE A 839 -72.76 -34.99 -17.14
CA ILE A 839 -73.63 -33.85 -16.81
C ILE A 839 -75.01 -34.36 -16.38
N GLY A 840 -75.56 -33.81 -15.29
CA GLY A 840 -76.95 -34.08 -14.90
C GLY A 840 -77.94 -33.74 -16.01
N ALA A 841 -78.91 -34.63 -16.23
CA ALA A 841 -79.95 -34.45 -17.22
C ALA A 841 -81.31 -34.93 -16.67
N SER A 842 -82.13 -33.97 -16.24
CA SER A 842 -83.51 -34.19 -15.79
C SER A 842 -84.45 -34.33 -17.00
N VAL A 843 -85.30 -35.36 -17.04
CA VAL A 843 -86.17 -35.62 -18.20
C VAL A 843 -87.64 -35.38 -17.85
N THR A 844 -88.28 -34.53 -18.64
CA THR A 844 -89.67 -34.12 -18.47
C THR A 844 -90.44 -34.22 -19.81
N LEU A 845 -91.77 -34.09 -19.74
CA LEU A 845 -92.64 -33.93 -20.91
C LEU A 845 -92.39 -32.57 -21.58
#